data_AF-A0A8X6YM67-F1
#
_entry.id   AF-A0A8X6YM67-F1
#
_cell.length_a   1.000
_cell.length_b   1.000
_cell.length_c   1.000
_cell.angle_alpha   90.00
_cell.angle_beta   90.00
_cell.angle_gamma   90.00
#
_symmetry.space_group_name_H-M   'P 1'
#
loop_
_entity.id
_entity.type
_entity.pdbx_description
1 polymer ?
#
loop_
_entity_poly.entity_id
_entity_poly.type
_entity_poly.pdbx_seq_one_letter_code
_entity_poly.pdbx_strand_id
1 'polypeptide(L)'
;MEVFIALLSIAAVLWLAWRWKQTSVFQKLGIPGPEPSLIFGNILELYKKGPIKCHEEWVKKYGRVLGYYYGMKPVLLVTDPYLLKDIFIKDFNKFINRETFSPIHRYNPKNPHGQSVLNLPGQAWKDVRSILTPTFTVAKMKQMAGSINSSIDNMLDVLQERAQKGEEFEIFDIYQRLTMDVITKTAFGIQTDVQKNSKSRLLRATKLFFITNYKDSIVFVALVFPFFRKLCIKLQEFISMLMNQGKYPHAMLMTGIKKVIELRRRNPEAKKNDLLQLMLDSSIVVETTETDVSKLEAGNTEVEKMEAEKKGIVLQKRLALNSIFFVLFKEFEKMEPNKILWPALKYSNRFLFKVMKNRHYFGLGRSVRKYSTENAETEEITIREKFQMTRPTVTQWKRPPFMKDFFRGKFDVELLAFPEILDKEQVIELEENVKILNGFMSQKVNSEEIDKNGRIPEDVLQELKDMGLFGRTLPAKYGGLNLTHSASTRLNEVLGLNLSIGCTLAAHEFFATQAILQFGSEAQKSQYLPRMASGELIGALCCSEMGSGSDLLTMSATAKKSPDGSFVLSGTKSWVTNADMARLFIVFAKTQNELDPKEHDISAFIVEKNSKDLKVTLHDKLCLRGVQTGVVHFEEVVVPGSNLIGKLGQGFQIYLKSLESFRIAMSSLTLGTLKAFLDSVTNHIIHCERLNKSLADYPLIRTRLSRISSILYGMESASYFTAAILDSTVNPDVALESAAIKLFNSEGALYCLRELMEALGSSSLLPGCQLEKYHRDVLGLSMFDGPNDIARLYLSLSGFKYVGDKALDFVKKLRNPFFFPFTMMKLQFIRFKHRQGYIKYNQDLAGHIHPSLVEWGNKLEKYLLHFEDAVNDLLAEHGKDIVDAQIDPRKLSYIATEFYVWSAVLSRCSRSYCLGMRNCHHELRLAEAFCFDSYYRFGPHFDAIALGITQNNERNHLFQGEQIIDCQGYFLEHPLKHNY
;
A
#
# COMPACT_ATOMS: atom_id res chain seq x y z
N MET A 1 -44.25 37.30 13.88
CA MET A 1 -43.69 36.00 13.44
C MET A 1 -44.57 35.33 12.39
N GLU A 2 -45.89 35.27 12.58
CA GLU A 2 -46.81 34.58 11.66
C GLU A 2 -46.82 35.14 10.23
N VAL A 3 -46.78 36.47 10.06
CA VAL A 3 -46.68 37.10 8.73
C VAL A 3 -45.38 36.73 8.01
N PHE A 4 -44.28 36.57 8.74
CA PHE A 4 -42.98 36.16 8.19
C PHE A 4 -43.00 34.67 7.78
N ILE A 5 -43.65 33.81 8.56
CA ILE A 5 -43.84 32.39 8.26
C ILE A 5 -44.78 32.21 7.05
N ALA A 6 -45.84 33.02 6.94
CA ALA A 6 -46.74 33.02 5.79
C ALA A 6 -46.04 33.45 4.50
N LEU A 7 -45.23 34.52 4.55
CA LEU A 7 -44.43 34.98 3.41
C LEU A 7 -43.37 33.94 2.98
N LEU A 8 -42.71 33.29 3.94
CA LEU A 8 -41.77 32.19 3.65
C LEU A 8 -42.46 30.98 3.02
N SER A 9 -43.64 30.63 3.49
CA SER A 9 -44.44 29.52 2.94
C SER A 9 -44.88 29.81 1.50
N ILE A 10 -45.37 31.02 1.22
CA ILE A 10 -45.73 31.45 -0.14
C ILE A 10 -44.51 31.47 -1.06
N ALA A 11 -43.37 31.99 -0.58
CA ALA A 11 -42.12 31.98 -1.33
C ALA A 11 -41.63 30.55 -1.62
N ALA A 12 -41.77 29.63 -0.67
CA ALA A 12 -41.41 28.22 -0.84
C ALA A 12 -42.30 27.52 -1.87
N VAL A 13 -43.62 27.76 -1.84
CA VAL A 13 -44.58 27.20 -2.82
C VAL A 13 -44.31 27.75 -4.23
N LEU A 14 -44.12 29.06 -4.37
CA LEU A 14 -43.76 29.69 -5.65
C LEU A 14 -42.41 29.16 -6.18
N TRP A 15 -41.44 28.93 -5.30
CA TRP A 15 -40.15 28.35 -5.65
C TRP A 15 -40.27 26.89 -6.10
N LEU A 16 -41.07 26.06 -5.41
CA LEU A 16 -41.35 24.67 -5.78
C LEU A 16 -42.08 24.57 -7.12
N ALA A 17 -43.08 25.43 -7.36
CA ALA A 17 -43.79 25.49 -8.63
C ALA A 17 -42.85 25.90 -9.79
N TRP A 18 -41.99 26.88 -9.57
CA TRP A 18 -40.96 27.27 -10.53
C TRP A 18 -39.95 26.14 -10.79
N ARG A 19 -39.54 25.40 -9.75
CA ARG A 19 -38.62 24.25 -9.85
C ARG A 19 -39.19 23.11 -10.70
N TRP A 20 -40.44 22.77 -10.45
CA TRP A 20 -41.13 21.72 -11.19
C TRP A 20 -41.30 22.09 -12.67
N LYS A 21 -41.57 23.37 -12.97
CA LYS A 21 -41.62 23.86 -14.36
C LYS A 21 -40.28 23.72 -15.10
N GLN A 22 -39.15 23.90 -14.42
CA GLN A 22 -37.81 23.77 -15.03
C GLN A 22 -37.37 22.32 -15.24
N THR A 23 -37.77 21.41 -14.35
CA THR A 23 -37.41 19.98 -14.40
C THR A 23 -38.35 19.13 -15.27
N SER A 24 -39.44 19.72 -15.78
CA SER A 24 -40.40 19.07 -16.69
C SER A 24 -40.17 19.38 -18.18
N VAL A 25 -39.10 20.07 -18.56
CA VAL A 25 -38.83 20.50 -19.95
C VAL A 25 -38.70 19.31 -20.90
N PHE A 26 -37.88 18.30 -20.56
CA PHE A 26 -37.72 17.11 -21.42
C PHE A 26 -38.99 16.27 -21.52
N GLN A 27 -39.77 16.18 -20.43
CA GLN A 27 -41.05 15.49 -20.42
C GLN A 27 -42.08 16.15 -21.36
N LYS A 28 -42.09 17.50 -21.42
CA LYS A 28 -42.93 18.26 -22.36
C LYS A 28 -42.49 18.15 -23.81
N LEU A 29 -41.19 17.95 -24.04
CA LEU A 29 -40.60 17.79 -25.38
C LEU A 29 -40.64 16.33 -25.88
N GLY A 30 -41.15 15.40 -25.08
CA GLY A 30 -41.21 13.97 -25.42
C GLY A 30 -39.84 13.29 -25.50
N ILE A 31 -38.81 13.86 -24.86
CA ILE A 31 -37.44 13.33 -24.88
C ILE A 31 -37.27 12.35 -23.70
N PRO A 32 -36.89 11.08 -23.94
CA PRO A 32 -36.74 10.09 -22.88
C PRO A 32 -35.52 10.40 -22.00
N GLY A 33 -35.55 9.97 -20.74
CA GLY A 33 -34.43 10.19 -19.81
C GLY A 33 -34.74 9.81 -18.35
N PRO A 34 -33.73 9.83 -17.48
CA PRO A 34 -33.89 9.55 -16.05
C PRO A 34 -34.71 10.63 -15.35
N GLU A 35 -35.58 10.22 -14.42
CA GLU A 35 -36.39 11.16 -13.65
C GLU A 35 -35.52 12.08 -12.77
N PRO A 36 -35.67 13.41 -12.87
CA PRO A 36 -34.87 14.34 -12.08
C PRO A 36 -35.40 14.50 -10.66
N SER A 37 -34.49 14.58 -9.68
CA SER A 37 -34.83 15.10 -8.36
C SER A 37 -35.25 16.57 -8.44
N LEU A 38 -36.34 16.95 -7.76
CA LEU A 38 -36.83 18.34 -7.69
C LEU A 38 -35.77 19.35 -7.21
N ILE A 39 -34.88 18.91 -6.33
CA ILE A 39 -33.83 19.77 -5.75
C ILE A 39 -32.53 19.64 -6.56
N PHE A 40 -32.09 18.42 -6.85
CA PHE A 40 -30.74 18.14 -7.34
C PHE A 40 -30.66 17.77 -8.83
N GLY A 41 -31.79 17.61 -9.52
CA GLY A 41 -31.81 17.01 -10.85
C GLY A 41 -31.24 15.59 -10.82
N ASN A 42 -30.35 15.26 -11.75
CA ASN A 42 -29.64 13.98 -11.81
C ASN A 42 -28.19 14.06 -11.30
N ILE A 43 -27.79 15.20 -10.71
CA ILE A 43 -26.38 15.46 -10.37
C ILE A 43 -25.84 14.50 -9.30
N LEU A 44 -26.67 14.09 -8.33
CA LEU A 44 -26.26 13.18 -7.25
C LEU A 44 -25.89 11.80 -7.78
N GLU A 45 -26.63 11.30 -8.77
CA GLU A 45 -26.33 10.01 -9.39
C GLU A 45 -25.00 10.08 -10.16
N LEU A 46 -24.78 11.18 -10.90
CA LEU A 46 -23.53 11.45 -11.63
C LEU A 46 -22.32 11.55 -10.69
N TYR A 47 -22.47 12.14 -9.50
CA TYR A 47 -21.39 12.19 -8.51
C TYR A 47 -21.11 10.84 -7.84
N LYS A 48 -22.16 10.03 -7.62
CA LYS A 48 -22.04 8.73 -6.92
C LYS A 48 -21.42 7.64 -7.80
N LYS A 49 -21.81 7.55 -9.07
CA LYS A 49 -21.36 6.49 -9.99
C LYS A 49 -20.31 6.96 -11.00
N GLY A 50 -20.13 8.27 -11.15
CA GLY A 50 -19.32 8.89 -12.20
C GLY A 50 -20.11 9.12 -13.50
N PRO A 51 -19.81 10.20 -14.26
CA PRO A 51 -20.62 10.61 -15.41
C PRO A 51 -20.65 9.58 -16.54
N ILE A 52 -19.50 8.94 -16.85
CA ILE A 52 -19.37 7.96 -17.94
C ILE A 52 -20.25 6.74 -17.68
N LYS A 53 -20.17 6.16 -16.48
CA LYS A 53 -20.95 4.98 -16.10
C LYS A 53 -22.46 5.25 -16.10
N CYS A 54 -22.88 6.41 -15.58
CA CYS A 54 -24.27 6.86 -15.67
C CYS A 54 -24.74 7.01 -17.12
N HIS A 55 -23.94 7.63 -17.99
CA HIS A 55 -24.28 7.80 -19.39
C HIS A 55 -24.43 6.46 -20.11
N GLU A 56 -23.55 5.49 -19.87
CA GLU A 56 -23.66 4.14 -20.44
C GLU A 56 -24.93 3.41 -19.96
N GLU A 57 -25.24 3.46 -18.66
CA GLU A 57 -26.46 2.86 -18.09
C GLU A 57 -27.73 3.51 -18.67
N TRP A 58 -27.75 4.84 -18.77
CA TRP A 58 -28.90 5.57 -19.28
C TRP A 58 -29.09 5.38 -20.78
N VAL A 59 -28.01 5.32 -21.58
CA VAL A 59 -28.11 5.06 -23.02
C VAL A 59 -28.67 3.66 -23.28
N LYS A 60 -28.26 2.66 -22.49
CA LYS A 60 -28.83 1.30 -22.56
C LYS A 60 -30.32 1.27 -22.22
N LYS A 61 -30.77 2.10 -21.27
CA LYS A 61 -32.15 2.09 -20.75
C LYS A 61 -33.13 2.98 -21.51
N TYR A 62 -32.70 4.17 -21.94
CA TYR A 62 -33.54 5.22 -22.51
C TYR A 62 -33.26 5.49 -23.99
N GLY A 63 -32.25 4.84 -24.58
CA GLY A 63 -31.90 4.96 -25.99
C GLY A 63 -30.74 5.92 -26.28
N ARG A 64 -30.40 6.07 -27.57
CA ARG A 64 -29.21 6.81 -28.02
C ARG A 64 -29.32 8.33 -27.94
N VAL A 65 -30.52 8.86 -27.72
CA VAL A 65 -30.80 10.28 -27.51
C VAL A 65 -31.64 10.40 -26.24
N LEU A 66 -31.09 11.02 -25.20
CA LEU A 66 -31.77 11.16 -23.92
C LEU A 66 -31.48 12.52 -23.26
N GLY A 67 -32.41 12.99 -22.44
CA GLY A 67 -32.30 14.24 -21.68
C GLY A 67 -32.08 13.99 -20.20
N TYR A 68 -31.14 14.68 -19.56
CA TYR A 68 -30.95 14.67 -18.11
C TYR A 68 -30.63 16.06 -17.57
N TYR A 69 -30.73 16.25 -16.25
CA TYR A 69 -30.52 17.55 -15.61
C TYR A 69 -29.22 17.59 -14.79
N TYR A 70 -28.29 18.46 -15.19
CA TYR A 70 -27.09 18.76 -14.41
C TYR A 70 -27.37 19.93 -13.46
N GLY A 71 -27.82 19.61 -12.25
CA GLY A 71 -28.42 20.58 -11.33
C GLY A 71 -29.74 21.11 -11.90
N MET A 72 -29.77 22.39 -12.29
CA MET A 72 -30.92 23.00 -12.96
C MET A 72 -30.84 23.03 -14.49
N LYS A 73 -29.70 22.62 -15.06
CA LYS A 73 -29.45 22.78 -16.49
C LYS A 73 -29.95 21.56 -17.27
N PRO A 74 -30.86 21.71 -18.25
CA PRO A 74 -31.20 20.61 -19.14
C PRO A 74 -30.02 20.30 -20.05
N VAL A 75 -29.62 19.05 -20.10
CA VAL A 75 -28.53 18.52 -20.94
C VAL A 75 -29.09 17.42 -21.83
N LEU A 76 -28.91 17.57 -23.13
CA LEU A 76 -29.26 16.56 -24.12
C LEU A 76 -28.01 15.73 -24.44
N LEU A 77 -28.06 14.44 -24.15
CA LEU A 77 -27.01 13.48 -24.48
C LEU A 77 -27.36 12.80 -25.81
N VAL A 78 -26.50 12.98 -26.80
CA VAL A 78 -26.63 12.39 -28.14
C VAL A 78 -25.46 11.44 -28.38
N THR A 79 -25.77 10.16 -28.59
CA THR A 79 -24.78 9.10 -28.90
C THR A 79 -25.02 8.47 -30.28
N ASP A 80 -25.99 8.97 -31.06
CA ASP A 80 -26.25 8.51 -32.41
C ASP A 80 -25.21 9.06 -33.41
N PRO A 81 -24.41 8.20 -34.08
CA PRO A 81 -23.37 8.64 -35.01
C PRO A 81 -23.89 9.46 -36.20
N TYR A 82 -25.09 9.17 -36.70
CA TYR A 82 -25.66 9.90 -37.84
C TYR A 82 -26.10 11.31 -37.44
N LEU A 83 -26.75 11.42 -36.28
CA LEU A 83 -27.17 12.70 -35.73
C LEU A 83 -25.95 13.56 -35.33
N LEU A 84 -24.91 12.94 -34.75
CA LEU A 84 -23.65 13.63 -34.46
C LEU A 84 -22.99 14.14 -35.74
N LYS A 85 -22.98 13.35 -36.82
CA LYS A 85 -22.44 13.78 -38.12
C LYS A 85 -23.21 14.98 -38.68
N ASP A 86 -24.53 14.96 -38.63
CA ASP A 86 -25.35 16.09 -39.09
C ASP A 86 -25.14 17.34 -38.21
N ILE A 87 -25.10 17.19 -36.87
CA ILE A 87 -24.82 18.29 -35.92
C ILE A 87 -23.43 18.90 -36.13
N PHE A 88 -22.39 18.08 -36.30
CA PHE A 88 -21.01 18.57 -36.38
C PHE A 88 -20.57 18.99 -37.79
N ILE A 89 -21.25 18.53 -38.85
CA ILE A 89 -20.87 18.84 -40.25
C ILE A 89 -21.89 19.77 -40.90
N LYS A 90 -23.15 19.34 -41.04
CA LYS A 90 -24.17 20.09 -41.81
C LYS A 90 -24.71 21.29 -41.03
N ASP A 91 -25.09 21.05 -39.78
CA ASP A 91 -25.82 22.01 -38.95
C ASP A 91 -24.95 22.67 -37.87
N PHE A 92 -23.63 22.53 -37.93
CA PHE A 92 -22.70 23.11 -36.94
C PHE A 92 -22.95 24.60 -36.71
N ASN A 93 -23.34 25.32 -37.77
CA ASN A 93 -23.67 26.74 -37.73
C ASN A 93 -24.92 27.07 -36.89
N LYS A 94 -25.79 26.10 -36.59
CA LYS A 94 -26.98 26.25 -35.72
C LYS A 94 -26.64 25.98 -34.24
N PHE A 95 -25.54 25.28 -33.94
CA PHE A 95 -25.12 24.89 -32.59
C PHE A 95 -23.94 25.72 -32.06
N ILE A 96 -24.12 27.05 -32.04
CA ILE A 96 -23.07 28.02 -31.68
C ILE A 96 -22.93 28.21 -30.15
N ASN A 97 -23.90 27.73 -29.36
CA ASN A 97 -23.83 27.80 -27.90
C ASN A 97 -22.87 26.72 -27.35
N ARG A 98 -22.00 27.14 -26.43
CA ARG A 98 -21.04 26.29 -25.72
C ARG A 98 -21.16 26.51 -24.21
N GLU A 99 -20.85 25.48 -23.44
CA GLU A 99 -20.74 25.65 -22.00
C GLU A 99 -19.54 26.53 -21.65
N THR A 100 -19.71 27.40 -20.66
CA THR A 100 -18.61 28.17 -20.09
C THR A 100 -17.70 27.23 -19.31
N PHE A 101 -16.39 27.42 -19.42
CA PHE A 101 -15.38 26.58 -18.75
C PHE A 101 -15.62 26.43 -17.24
N SER A 102 -16.15 27.45 -16.58
CA SER A 102 -16.62 27.35 -15.20
C SER A 102 -18.16 27.31 -15.16
N PRO A 103 -18.76 26.32 -14.48
CA PRO A 103 -20.22 26.26 -14.30
C PRO A 103 -20.77 27.44 -13.48
N ILE A 104 -19.90 28.07 -12.67
CA ILE A 104 -20.25 29.19 -11.78
C ILE A 104 -20.06 30.56 -12.47
N HIS A 105 -19.08 30.73 -13.35
CA HIS A 105 -18.82 32.03 -14.00
C HIS A 105 -19.68 32.16 -15.27
N ARG A 106 -20.73 32.99 -15.21
CA ARG A 106 -21.50 33.36 -16.43
C ARG A 106 -20.72 34.42 -17.21
N TYR A 107 -20.92 34.44 -18.53
CA TYR A 107 -20.48 35.53 -19.39
C TYR A 107 -20.88 36.88 -18.79
N ASN A 108 -19.89 37.72 -18.48
CA ASN A 108 -20.08 39.10 -18.06
C ASN A 108 -19.27 39.99 -19.02
N PRO A 109 -19.94 40.80 -19.87
CA PRO A 109 -19.27 41.62 -20.87
C PRO A 109 -18.32 42.66 -20.25
N LYS A 110 -18.52 43.03 -18.98
CA LYS A 110 -17.68 43.98 -18.24
C LYS A 110 -16.45 43.33 -17.58
N ASN A 111 -16.39 42.00 -17.49
CA ASN A 111 -15.27 41.28 -16.89
C ASN A 111 -14.30 40.80 -17.99
N PRO A 112 -12.98 41.11 -17.90
CA PRO A 112 -11.98 40.61 -18.84
C PRO A 112 -12.05 39.08 -19.05
N HIS A 113 -12.30 38.30 -18.00
CA HIS A 113 -12.38 36.82 -18.07
C HIS A 113 -13.56 36.30 -18.91
N GLY A 114 -14.63 37.09 -19.03
CA GLY A 114 -15.81 36.75 -19.83
C GLY A 114 -15.59 36.90 -21.33
N GLN A 115 -14.50 37.54 -21.76
CA GLN A 115 -14.22 37.83 -23.17
C GLN A 115 -13.31 36.80 -23.84
N SER A 116 -12.93 35.72 -23.14
CA SER A 116 -12.18 34.59 -23.70
C SER A 116 -13.08 33.69 -24.57
N VAL A 117 -12.52 33.06 -25.59
CA VAL A 117 -13.15 32.03 -26.44
C VAL A 117 -13.68 30.85 -25.61
N LEU A 118 -13.16 30.61 -24.40
CA LEU A 118 -13.70 29.59 -23.50
C LEU A 118 -15.01 29.99 -22.79
N ASN A 119 -15.35 31.29 -22.80
CA ASN A 119 -16.49 31.86 -22.07
C ASN A 119 -17.43 32.69 -22.96
N LEU A 120 -17.05 33.00 -24.20
CA LEU A 120 -17.88 33.71 -25.17
C LEU A 120 -19.05 32.82 -25.60
N PRO A 121 -20.30 33.33 -25.53
CA PRO A 121 -21.46 32.60 -26.03
C PRO A 121 -21.77 32.94 -27.50
N GLY A 122 -22.38 31.99 -28.21
CA GLY A 122 -23.06 32.24 -29.49
C GLY A 122 -22.18 32.90 -30.56
N GLN A 123 -22.74 33.86 -31.29
CA GLN A 123 -22.09 34.46 -32.45
C GLN A 123 -20.72 35.09 -32.13
N ALA A 124 -20.58 35.72 -30.96
CA ALA A 124 -19.32 36.34 -30.54
C ALA A 124 -18.16 35.33 -30.41
N TRP A 125 -18.47 34.08 -30.05
CA TRP A 125 -17.48 33.00 -30.06
C TRP A 125 -17.07 32.61 -31.47
N LYS A 126 -18.05 32.47 -32.37
CA LYS A 126 -17.83 32.08 -33.77
C LYS A 126 -16.93 33.11 -34.47
N ASP A 127 -17.22 34.39 -34.28
CA ASP A 127 -16.45 35.48 -34.87
C ASP A 127 -14.99 35.43 -34.37
N VAL A 128 -14.77 35.38 -33.05
CA VAL A 128 -13.42 35.33 -32.48
C VAL A 128 -12.66 34.05 -32.86
N ARG A 129 -13.34 32.89 -32.92
CA ARG A 129 -12.74 31.64 -33.37
C ARG A 129 -12.34 31.68 -34.84
N SER A 130 -13.16 32.28 -35.70
CA SER A 130 -12.85 32.40 -37.13
C SER A 130 -11.59 33.22 -37.38
N ILE A 131 -11.42 34.32 -36.62
CA ILE A 131 -10.22 35.17 -36.65
C ILE A 131 -8.98 34.42 -36.17
N LEU A 132 -9.12 33.58 -35.13
CA LEU A 132 -7.99 32.86 -34.54
C LEU A 132 -7.56 31.59 -35.30
N THR A 133 -8.49 30.93 -36.00
CA THR A 133 -8.26 29.62 -36.64
C THR A 133 -7.04 29.58 -37.59
N PRO A 134 -6.79 30.59 -38.45
CA PRO A 134 -5.62 30.63 -39.33
C PRO A 134 -4.27 30.60 -38.61
N THR A 135 -4.23 31.04 -37.35
CA THR A 135 -3.02 31.06 -36.49
C THR A 135 -2.48 29.65 -36.21
N PHE A 136 -3.34 28.62 -36.23
CA PHE A 136 -3.03 27.27 -35.74
C PHE A 136 -2.69 26.25 -36.84
N THR A 137 -2.33 26.72 -38.05
CA THR A 137 -1.89 25.83 -39.12
C THR A 137 -0.53 25.20 -38.81
N VAL A 138 -0.28 24.00 -39.35
CA VAL A 138 0.98 23.27 -39.15
C VAL A 138 2.19 24.11 -39.59
N ALA A 139 2.08 24.87 -40.68
CA ALA A 139 3.13 25.74 -41.19
C ALA A 139 3.46 26.88 -40.19
N LYS A 140 2.44 27.52 -39.60
CA LYS A 140 2.62 28.58 -38.60
C LYS A 140 3.14 28.05 -37.28
N MET A 141 2.74 26.85 -36.86
CA MET A 141 3.29 26.21 -35.65
C MET A 141 4.77 25.84 -35.79
N LYS A 142 5.23 25.42 -36.98
CA LYS A 142 6.65 25.14 -37.24
C LYS A 142 7.55 26.37 -37.07
N GLN A 143 7.03 27.58 -37.30
CA GLN A 143 7.80 28.83 -37.14
C GLN A 143 8.22 29.08 -35.68
N MET A 144 7.55 28.46 -34.70
CA MET A 144 7.86 28.61 -33.27
C MET A 144 8.91 27.61 -32.76
N ALA A 145 9.39 26.67 -33.59
CA ALA A 145 10.31 25.62 -33.18
C ALA A 145 11.62 26.16 -32.58
N GLY A 146 12.13 27.29 -33.09
CA GLY A 146 13.34 27.93 -32.54
C GLY A 146 13.19 28.37 -31.08
N SER A 147 12.03 28.92 -30.71
CA SER A 147 11.74 29.31 -29.32
C SER A 147 11.61 28.11 -28.39
N ILE A 148 11.09 26.99 -28.89
CA ILE A 148 10.98 25.72 -28.15
C ILE A 148 12.36 25.13 -27.93
N ASN A 149 13.19 25.07 -28.98
CA ASN A 149 14.56 24.55 -28.90
C ASN A 149 15.40 25.36 -27.89
N SER A 150 15.31 26.69 -27.92
CA SER A 150 16.01 27.55 -26.95
C SER A 150 15.58 27.29 -25.49
N SER A 151 14.31 26.95 -25.25
CA SER A 151 13.87 26.53 -23.91
C SER A 151 14.43 25.16 -23.52
N ILE A 152 14.59 24.24 -24.46
CA ILE A 152 15.21 22.94 -24.22
C ILE A 152 16.70 23.12 -23.91
N ASP A 153 17.41 23.96 -24.66
CA ASP A 153 18.84 24.25 -24.44
C ASP A 153 19.07 24.81 -23.02
N ASN A 154 18.24 25.77 -22.59
CA ASN A 154 18.29 26.29 -21.21
C ASN A 154 18.08 25.21 -20.14
N MET A 155 17.25 24.20 -20.43
CA MET A 155 17.02 23.09 -19.51
C MET A 155 18.26 22.21 -19.43
N LEU A 156 18.88 21.93 -20.58
CA LEU A 156 20.11 21.14 -20.67
C LEU A 156 21.24 21.83 -19.90
N ASP A 157 21.37 23.15 -19.98
CA ASP A 157 22.36 23.91 -19.20
C ASP A 157 22.15 23.76 -17.68
N VAL A 158 20.89 23.84 -17.21
CA VAL A 158 20.56 23.66 -15.79
C VAL A 158 20.85 22.23 -15.33
N LEU A 159 20.56 21.23 -16.17
CA LEU A 159 20.89 19.84 -15.90
C LEU A 159 22.40 19.61 -15.84
N GLN A 160 23.17 20.25 -16.73
CA GLN A 160 24.62 20.17 -16.75
C GLN A 160 25.24 20.82 -15.52
N GLU A 161 24.76 21.99 -15.09
CA GLU A 161 25.23 22.67 -13.87
C GLU A 161 24.95 21.82 -12.62
N ARG A 162 23.76 21.20 -12.53
CA ARG A 162 23.41 20.30 -11.42
C ARG A 162 24.22 19.01 -11.43
N ALA A 163 24.44 18.45 -12.61
CA ALA A 163 25.30 17.28 -12.79
C ALA A 163 26.75 17.57 -12.35
N GLN A 164 27.28 18.76 -12.65
CA GLN A 164 28.61 19.19 -12.20
C GLN A 164 28.71 19.36 -10.67
N LYS A 165 27.63 19.74 -10.01
CA LYS A 165 27.57 19.86 -8.54
C LYS A 165 27.36 18.52 -7.83
N GLY A 166 27.01 17.46 -8.56
CA GLY A 166 26.71 16.14 -7.99
C GLY A 166 25.46 16.12 -7.10
N GLU A 167 24.58 17.12 -7.25
CA GLU A 167 23.36 17.24 -6.45
C GLU A 167 22.26 16.32 -7.02
N GLU A 168 21.58 15.57 -6.14
CA GLU A 168 20.36 14.85 -6.51
C GLU A 168 19.22 15.85 -6.75
N PHE A 169 18.44 15.66 -7.81
CA PHE A 169 17.31 16.53 -8.11
C PHE A 169 16.11 15.79 -8.71
N GLU A 170 14.91 16.32 -8.45
CA GLU A 170 13.66 15.81 -9.02
C GLU A 170 13.49 16.29 -10.46
N ILE A 171 13.45 15.35 -11.41
CA ILE A 171 13.31 15.66 -12.84
C ILE A 171 11.93 16.24 -13.18
N PHE A 172 10.88 15.84 -12.46
CA PHE A 172 9.51 16.29 -12.68
C PHE A 172 9.38 17.80 -12.53
N ASP A 173 10.01 18.39 -11.51
CA ASP A 173 9.98 19.84 -11.30
C ASP A 173 10.74 20.60 -12.41
N ILE A 174 11.80 20.01 -12.99
CA ILE A 174 12.52 20.58 -14.14
C ILE A 174 11.63 20.58 -15.38
N TYR A 175 10.91 19.47 -15.65
CA TYR A 175 9.94 19.42 -16.76
C TYR A 175 8.79 20.42 -16.58
N GLN A 176 8.29 20.62 -15.36
CA GLN A 176 7.28 21.64 -15.08
C GLN A 176 7.77 23.05 -15.43
N ARG A 177 9.04 23.35 -15.12
CA ARG A 177 9.66 24.64 -15.46
C ARG A 177 9.91 24.78 -16.96
N LEU A 178 10.33 23.72 -17.63
CA LEU A 178 10.48 23.68 -19.09
C LEU A 178 9.14 23.99 -19.77
N THR A 179 8.07 23.28 -19.40
CA THR A 179 6.73 23.49 -19.92
C THR A 179 6.29 24.94 -19.71
N MET A 180 6.51 25.49 -18.52
CA MET A 180 6.14 26.89 -18.24
C MET A 180 6.95 27.88 -19.09
N ASP A 181 8.26 27.65 -19.25
CA ASP A 181 9.11 28.50 -20.09
C ASP A 181 8.70 28.44 -21.57
N VAL A 182 8.43 27.24 -22.09
CA VAL A 182 7.92 27.04 -23.47
C VAL A 182 6.60 27.78 -23.67
N ILE A 183 5.64 27.64 -22.75
CA ILE A 183 4.35 28.33 -22.85
C ILE A 183 4.54 29.85 -22.80
N THR A 184 5.34 30.36 -21.87
CA THR A 184 5.52 31.82 -21.74
C THR A 184 6.21 32.44 -22.94
N LYS A 185 7.20 31.76 -23.53
CA LYS A 185 7.89 32.22 -24.74
C LYS A 185 7.05 32.06 -26.00
N THR A 186 6.41 30.92 -26.20
CA THR A 186 5.68 30.64 -27.46
C THR A 186 4.26 31.18 -27.46
N ALA A 187 3.55 31.17 -26.34
CA ALA A 187 2.16 31.64 -26.25
C ALA A 187 2.04 33.12 -25.92
N PHE A 188 2.91 33.63 -25.03
CA PHE A 188 2.80 35.00 -24.50
C PHE A 188 3.89 35.93 -25.01
N GLY A 189 4.92 35.41 -25.68
CA GLY A 189 6.04 36.21 -26.14
C GLY A 189 6.85 36.84 -25.00
N ILE A 190 6.77 36.27 -23.80
CA ILE A 190 7.44 36.73 -22.57
C ILE A 190 8.65 35.84 -22.32
N GLN A 191 9.84 36.43 -22.18
CA GLN A 191 11.01 35.71 -21.69
C GLN A 191 10.95 35.63 -20.17
N THR A 192 11.17 34.43 -19.61
CA THR A 192 11.14 34.22 -18.17
C THR A 192 12.36 33.40 -17.73
N ASP A 193 12.85 33.66 -16.52
CA ASP A 193 13.94 32.88 -15.91
C ASP A 193 13.43 31.72 -15.04
N VAL A 194 12.23 31.19 -15.36
CA VAL A 194 11.55 30.17 -14.54
C VAL A 194 12.38 28.88 -14.43
N GLN A 195 13.21 28.58 -15.43
CA GLN A 195 14.08 27.40 -15.40
C GLN A 195 15.19 27.51 -14.35
N LYS A 196 15.85 28.67 -14.28
CA LYS A 196 16.95 28.94 -13.33
C LYS A 196 16.43 29.30 -11.93
N ASN A 197 15.23 29.89 -11.83
CA ASN A 197 14.64 30.31 -10.56
C ASN A 197 13.49 29.38 -10.09
N SER A 198 13.84 28.45 -9.20
CA SER A 198 12.92 27.47 -8.58
C SER A 198 11.77 28.09 -7.78
N LYS A 199 11.92 29.32 -7.29
CA LYS A 199 10.92 30.04 -6.50
C LYS A 199 10.17 31.08 -7.32
N SER A 200 10.18 30.96 -8.66
CA SER A 200 9.49 31.91 -9.53
C SER A 200 8.03 32.08 -9.11
N ARG A 201 7.66 33.33 -8.83
CA ARG A 201 6.30 33.72 -8.44
C ARG A 201 5.26 33.27 -9.47
N LEU A 202 5.65 33.22 -10.73
CA LEU A 202 4.80 32.80 -11.83
C LEU A 202 4.48 31.29 -11.75
N LEU A 203 5.49 30.45 -11.46
CA LEU A 203 5.32 29.00 -11.33
C LEU A 203 4.40 28.63 -10.16
N ARG A 204 4.58 29.28 -9.00
CA ARG A 204 3.72 29.08 -7.81
C ARG A 204 2.26 29.52 -8.09
N ALA A 205 2.08 30.65 -8.75
CA ALA A 205 0.78 31.21 -9.06
C ALA A 205 -0.02 30.34 -10.06
N THR A 206 0.66 29.69 -11.00
CA THR A 206 0.04 28.76 -11.96
C THR A 206 -0.32 27.42 -11.32
N LYS A 207 0.55 26.84 -10.46
CA LYS A 207 0.25 25.58 -9.74
C LYS A 207 -1.08 25.67 -8.96
N LEU A 208 -1.37 26.80 -8.33
CA LEU A 208 -2.61 27.02 -7.55
C LEU A 208 -3.88 27.17 -8.41
N PHE A 209 -3.75 27.56 -9.68
CA PHE A 209 -4.90 27.70 -10.58
C PHE A 209 -5.53 26.36 -10.96
N PHE A 210 -4.77 25.27 -10.88
CA PHE A 210 -5.20 23.92 -11.28
C PHE A 210 -5.48 22.97 -10.10
N ILE A 211 -5.24 23.40 -8.85
CA ILE A 211 -5.49 22.61 -7.64
C ILE A 211 -6.95 22.70 -7.16
N THR A 212 -7.76 23.62 -7.70
CA THR A 212 -9.17 23.73 -7.36
C THR A 212 -9.95 22.54 -7.92
N ASN A 213 -10.34 21.64 -7.02
CA ASN A 213 -11.11 20.44 -7.32
C ASN A 213 -12.53 20.80 -7.76
N TYR A 214 -13.02 20.21 -8.85
CA TYR A 214 -14.41 20.40 -9.34
C TYR A 214 -15.48 19.86 -8.36
N LYS A 215 -15.05 19.20 -7.28
CA LYS A 215 -15.87 18.74 -6.14
C LYS A 215 -16.05 19.82 -5.05
N ASP A 216 -15.72 21.08 -5.32
CA ASP A 216 -15.96 22.16 -4.36
C ASP A 216 -17.46 22.25 -4.03
N SER A 217 -17.80 22.07 -2.74
CA SER A 217 -19.17 22.22 -2.23
C SER A 217 -19.81 23.55 -2.62
N ILE A 218 -19.00 24.59 -2.86
CA ILE A 218 -19.43 25.91 -3.33
C ILE A 218 -19.94 25.86 -4.78
N VAL A 219 -19.27 25.10 -5.67
CA VAL A 219 -19.70 24.88 -7.07
C VAL A 219 -21.02 24.12 -7.08
N PHE A 220 -21.13 23.09 -6.24
CA PHE A 220 -22.33 22.28 -6.10
C PHE A 220 -23.53 23.14 -5.63
N VAL A 221 -23.35 23.95 -4.58
CA VAL A 221 -24.39 24.85 -4.07
C VAL A 221 -24.80 25.89 -5.12
N ALA A 222 -23.84 26.44 -5.87
CA ALA A 222 -24.13 27.42 -6.92
C ALA A 222 -24.88 26.83 -8.13
N LEU A 223 -24.65 25.54 -8.43
CA LEU A 223 -25.34 24.81 -9.49
C LEU A 223 -26.75 24.37 -9.10
N VAL A 224 -26.92 23.96 -7.84
CA VAL A 224 -28.20 23.54 -7.28
C VAL A 224 -29.08 24.75 -6.99
N PHE A 225 -28.53 25.87 -6.48
CA PHE A 225 -29.27 27.09 -6.12
C PHE A 225 -28.74 28.33 -6.85
N PRO A 226 -29.31 28.67 -8.03
CA PRO A 226 -28.81 29.78 -8.85
C PRO A 226 -28.86 31.17 -8.19
N PHE A 227 -29.73 31.36 -7.20
CA PHE A 227 -29.84 32.63 -6.46
C PHE A 227 -28.61 32.89 -5.58
N PHE A 228 -28.00 31.86 -4.99
CA PHE A 228 -26.77 31.98 -4.18
C PHE A 228 -25.49 32.07 -5.02
N ARG A 229 -25.59 31.91 -6.35
CA ARG A 229 -24.44 31.87 -7.26
C ARG A 229 -23.52 33.09 -7.12
N LYS A 230 -24.05 34.31 -7.04
CA LYS A 230 -23.23 35.53 -6.90
C LYS A 230 -22.44 35.56 -5.58
N LEU A 231 -23.05 35.07 -4.50
CA LEU A 231 -22.40 34.96 -3.19
C LEU A 231 -21.29 33.89 -3.23
N CYS A 232 -21.58 32.74 -3.84
CA CYS A 232 -20.63 31.64 -4.02
C CYS A 232 -19.38 32.07 -4.82
N ILE A 233 -19.55 32.86 -5.89
CA ILE A 233 -18.42 33.41 -6.67
C ILE A 233 -17.54 34.30 -5.79
N LYS A 234 -18.13 35.26 -5.06
CA LYS A 234 -17.37 36.17 -4.18
C LYS A 234 -16.65 35.40 -3.07
N LEU A 235 -17.29 34.38 -2.51
CA LEU A 235 -16.69 33.53 -1.49
C LEU A 235 -15.49 32.73 -2.05
N GLN A 236 -15.62 32.19 -3.26
CA GLN A 236 -14.54 31.48 -3.95
C GLN A 236 -13.37 32.42 -4.28
N GLU A 237 -13.64 33.64 -4.73
CA GLU A 237 -12.63 34.68 -4.97
C GLU A 237 -11.90 35.07 -3.67
N PHE A 238 -12.63 35.18 -2.55
CA PHE A 238 -12.07 35.48 -1.24
C PHE A 238 -11.18 34.35 -0.69
N ILE A 239 -11.62 33.09 -0.79
CA ILE A 239 -10.82 31.91 -0.42
C ILE A 239 -9.55 31.84 -1.28
N SER A 240 -9.68 32.09 -2.58
CA SER A 240 -8.54 32.13 -3.50
C SER A 240 -7.56 33.25 -3.18
N MET A 241 -8.04 34.39 -2.66
CA MET A 241 -7.21 35.50 -2.21
C MET A 241 -6.42 35.15 -0.93
N LEU A 242 -7.04 34.46 0.02
CA LEU A 242 -6.40 33.97 1.25
C LEU A 242 -5.30 32.94 0.94
N MET A 243 -5.56 32.01 0.02
CA MET A 243 -4.57 31.02 -0.42
C MET A 243 -3.36 31.62 -1.16
N ASN A 244 -3.50 32.85 -1.67
CA ASN A 244 -2.48 33.54 -2.51
C ASN A 244 -1.79 34.73 -1.82
N GLN A 245 -1.78 34.82 -0.48
CA GLN A 245 -1.15 35.94 0.25
C GLN A 245 -1.63 37.32 -0.25
N GLY A 246 -2.90 37.46 -0.63
CA GLY A 246 -3.51 38.73 -1.04
C GLY A 246 -3.28 39.17 -2.50
N LYS A 247 -2.80 38.31 -3.40
CA LYS A 247 -2.52 38.69 -4.82
C LYS A 247 -3.18 37.75 -5.82
N TYR A 248 -3.66 38.28 -6.96
CA TYR A 248 -4.32 37.50 -8.01
C TYR A 248 -3.33 37.01 -9.10
N PRO A 249 -3.07 35.70 -9.25
CA PRO A 249 -2.22 35.11 -10.29
C PRO A 249 -2.51 35.60 -11.71
N HIS A 250 -3.80 35.62 -12.07
CA HIS A 250 -4.28 35.98 -13.39
C HIS A 250 -3.99 37.46 -13.73
N ALA A 251 -4.05 38.36 -12.75
CA ALA A 251 -3.82 39.79 -12.94
C ALA A 251 -2.35 40.09 -13.27
N MET A 252 -1.42 39.28 -12.74
CA MET A 252 0.01 39.40 -13.01
C MET A 252 0.35 39.06 -14.46
N LEU A 253 -0.15 37.92 -14.97
CA LEU A 253 0.04 37.51 -16.37
C LEU A 253 -0.61 38.49 -17.35
N MET A 254 -1.85 38.91 -17.07
CA MET A 254 -2.58 39.85 -17.92
C MET A 254 -1.89 41.20 -18.06
N THR A 255 -1.31 41.73 -16.98
CA THR A 255 -0.55 42.98 -17.01
C THR A 255 0.74 42.83 -17.83
N GLY A 256 1.40 41.67 -17.78
CA GLY A 256 2.58 41.37 -18.60
C GLY A 256 2.27 41.33 -20.10
N ILE A 257 1.24 40.59 -20.50
CA ILE A 257 0.87 40.46 -21.92
C ILE A 257 0.43 41.79 -22.52
N LYS A 258 -0.34 42.60 -21.79
CA LYS A 258 -0.75 43.93 -22.27
C LYS A 258 0.44 44.82 -22.63
N LYS A 259 1.47 44.85 -21.77
CA LYS A 259 2.70 45.61 -22.03
C LYS A 259 3.42 45.12 -23.28
N VAL A 260 3.49 43.80 -23.49
CA VAL A 260 4.12 43.20 -24.69
C VAL A 260 3.34 43.55 -25.96
N ILE A 261 2.01 43.51 -25.92
CA ILE A 261 1.16 43.91 -27.05
C ILE A 261 1.36 45.39 -27.40
N GLU A 262 1.36 46.27 -26.39
CA GLU A 262 1.58 47.71 -26.59
C GLU A 262 2.96 48.01 -27.19
N LEU A 263 4.01 47.34 -26.70
CA LEU A 263 5.37 47.49 -27.22
C LEU A 263 5.48 47.06 -28.69
N ARG A 264 4.94 45.89 -29.05
CA ARG A 264 5.03 45.34 -30.42
C ARG A 264 4.25 46.14 -31.45
N ARG A 265 3.21 46.86 -31.02
CA ARG A 265 2.46 47.77 -31.90
C ARG A 265 3.15 49.10 -32.11
N ARG A 266 3.91 49.60 -31.12
CA ARG A 266 4.70 50.82 -31.23
C ARG A 266 5.99 50.64 -32.03
N ASN A 267 6.52 49.41 -32.10
CA ASN A 267 7.76 49.12 -32.81
C ASN A 267 7.59 47.92 -33.77
N PRO A 268 7.26 48.15 -35.06
CA PRO A 268 7.01 47.10 -36.06
C PRO A 268 8.21 46.19 -36.36
N GLU A 269 9.43 46.60 -35.99
CA GLU A 269 10.65 45.79 -36.15
C GLU A 269 10.85 44.76 -35.03
N ALA A 270 10.11 44.88 -33.91
CA ALA A 270 10.22 43.97 -32.76
C ALA A 270 9.38 42.68 -32.90
N LYS A 271 9.14 42.21 -34.13
CA LYS A 271 8.34 41.00 -34.40
C LYS A 271 9.12 39.75 -34.02
N LYS A 272 8.47 38.87 -33.25
CA LYS A 272 8.99 37.53 -32.90
C LYS A 272 8.08 36.45 -33.47
N ASN A 273 8.66 35.31 -33.82
CA ASN A 273 7.94 34.14 -34.31
C ASN A 273 7.29 33.38 -33.13
N ASP A 274 6.24 33.95 -32.55
CA ASP A 274 5.45 33.38 -31.46
C ASP A 274 3.94 33.51 -31.74
N LEU A 275 3.13 32.76 -30.99
CA LEU A 275 1.69 32.68 -31.19
C LEU A 275 1.01 34.05 -30.99
N LEU A 276 1.51 34.86 -30.06
CA LEU A 276 0.97 36.20 -29.81
C LEU A 276 1.13 37.09 -31.04
N GLN A 277 2.28 37.07 -31.70
CA GLN A 277 2.49 37.82 -32.95
C GLN A 277 1.61 37.29 -34.07
N LEU A 278 1.50 35.97 -34.22
CA LEU A 278 0.63 35.37 -35.24
C LEU A 278 -0.85 35.72 -35.05
N MET A 279 -1.30 35.81 -33.80
CA MET A 279 -2.65 36.26 -33.45
C MET A 279 -2.84 37.75 -33.72
N LEU A 280 -1.83 38.58 -33.49
CA LEU A 280 -1.84 40.01 -33.84
C LEU A 280 -1.90 40.20 -35.37
N ASP A 281 -1.09 39.47 -36.12
CA ASP A 281 -1.07 39.52 -37.59
C ASP A 281 -2.41 39.06 -38.17
N SER A 282 -3.01 37.99 -37.61
CA SER A 282 -4.34 37.50 -38.02
C SER A 282 -5.46 38.50 -37.68
N SER A 283 -5.28 39.34 -36.66
CA SER A 283 -6.23 40.42 -36.37
C SER A 283 -6.13 41.61 -37.32
N ILE A 284 -4.93 41.91 -37.84
CA ILE A 284 -4.68 42.99 -38.82
C ILE A 284 -5.21 42.60 -40.22
N VAL A 285 -5.07 41.33 -40.60
CA VAL A 285 -5.62 40.80 -41.87
C VAL A 285 -7.15 40.94 -41.93
N VAL A 286 -7.82 40.88 -40.77
CA VAL A 286 -9.29 41.04 -40.69
C VAL A 286 -9.71 42.52 -40.71
N GLU A 287 -8.90 43.44 -40.18
CA GLU A 287 -9.12 44.90 -40.29
C GLU A 287 -8.92 45.42 -41.73
N THR A 288 -8.17 44.72 -42.58
CA THR A 288 -7.93 45.09 -43.99
C THR A 288 -8.94 44.50 -44.97
N THR A 289 -9.73 43.52 -44.54
CA THR A 289 -10.85 42.95 -45.29
C THR A 289 -12.18 43.59 -44.89
N GLU A 290 -12.34 44.91 -45.07
CA GLU A 290 -13.67 45.50 -45.17
C GLU A 290 -14.16 45.43 -46.61
N THR A 291 -15.16 44.55 -46.81
CA THR A 291 -16.29 44.66 -47.77
C THR A 291 -15.99 44.90 -49.25
N ASP A 292 -16.36 43.91 -50.07
CA ASP A 292 -16.76 44.13 -51.47
C ASP A 292 -17.99 45.07 -51.47
N VAL A 293 -17.76 46.31 -51.92
CA VAL A 293 -18.63 47.49 -51.76
C VAL A 293 -19.85 47.47 -52.72
N SER A 294 -20.08 46.39 -53.46
CA SER A 294 -21.16 46.36 -54.47
C SER A 294 -22.55 45.99 -53.93
N LYS A 295 -22.72 45.76 -52.62
CA LYS A 295 -24.05 45.51 -52.01
C LYS A 295 -24.11 46.09 -50.61
N LEU A 296 -24.54 47.36 -50.51
CA LEU A 296 -25.50 47.89 -49.53
C LEU A 296 -25.39 49.42 -49.50
N GLU A 297 -26.53 50.07 -49.65
CA GLU A 297 -26.69 51.51 -49.73
C GLU A 297 -26.58 52.20 -48.35
N ALA A 298 -26.04 53.42 -48.41
CA ALA A 298 -26.25 54.61 -47.58
C ALA A 298 -26.53 54.49 -46.06
N GLY A 299 -25.56 54.95 -45.25
CA GLY A 299 -25.87 55.62 -43.98
C GLY A 299 -24.76 55.64 -42.90
N ASN A 300 -24.30 56.84 -42.53
CA ASN A 300 -23.60 57.24 -41.29
C ASN A 300 -22.12 56.88 -41.06
N THR A 301 -21.24 57.69 -41.65
CA THR A 301 -19.76 57.60 -41.63
C THR A 301 -19.04 58.04 -40.35
N GLU A 302 -19.73 58.45 -39.27
CA GLU A 302 -19.07 58.80 -37.99
C GLU A 302 -19.35 57.83 -36.84
N VAL A 303 -20.49 57.14 -36.84
CA VAL A 303 -20.83 56.13 -35.83
C VAL A 303 -20.05 54.82 -36.07
N GLU A 304 -19.81 54.48 -37.34
CA GLU A 304 -19.07 53.28 -37.74
C GLU A 304 -17.57 53.36 -37.39
N LYS A 305 -16.96 54.56 -37.45
CA LYS A 305 -15.56 54.77 -37.00
C LYS A 305 -15.41 54.61 -35.49
N MET A 306 -16.36 55.10 -34.69
CA MET A 306 -16.37 54.88 -33.24
C MET A 306 -16.67 53.41 -32.86
N GLU A 307 -17.49 52.70 -33.64
CA GLU A 307 -17.70 51.26 -33.46
C GLU A 307 -16.50 50.41 -33.89
N ALA A 308 -15.76 50.81 -34.93
CA ALA A 308 -14.52 50.17 -35.35
C ALA A 308 -13.40 50.35 -34.30
N GLU A 309 -13.23 51.55 -33.73
CA GLU A 309 -12.29 51.78 -32.62
C GLU A 309 -12.68 51.01 -31.34
N LYS A 310 -13.97 50.97 -30.99
CA LYS A 310 -14.47 50.14 -29.87
C LYS A 310 -14.28 48.65 -30.15
N LYS A 311 -14.51 48.17 -31.38
CA LYS A 311 -14.24 46.78 -31.81
C LYS A 311 -12.75 46.46 -31.69
N GLY A 312 -11.85 47.37 -32.10
CA GLY A 312 -10.40 47.22 -31.99
C GLY A 312 -9.90 47.11 -30.53
N ILE A 313 -10.40 47.94 -29.62
CA ILE A 313 -10.04 47.89 -28.17
C ILE A 313 -10.62 46.63 -27.50
N VAL A 314 -11.80 46.18 -27.92
CA VAL A 314 -12.43 44.95 -27.44
C VAL A 314 -11.69 43.71 -27.98
N LEU A 315 -11.23 43.74 -29.22
CA LEU A 315 -10.44 42.68 -29.84
C LEU A 315 -9.04 42.54 -29.18
N GLN A 316 -8.43 43.68 -28.80
CA GLN A 316 -7.16 43.72 -28.04
C GLN A 316 -7.22 42.98 -26.70
N LYS A 317 -8.28 43.18 -25.92
CA LYS A 317 -8.47 42.46 -24.65
C LYS A 317 -8.73 40.96 -24.89
N ARG A 318 -9.48 40.62 -25.94
CA ARG A 318 -9.84 39.24 -26.31
C ARG A 318 -8.62 38.41 -26.72
N LEU A 319 -7.74 38.95 -27.58
CA LEU A 319 -6.54 38.25 -28.06
C LEU A 319 -5.59 37.87 -26.93
N ALA A 320 -5.29 38.81 -26.02
CA ALA A 320 -4.41 38.58 -24.85
C ALA A 320 -4.91 37.46 -23.92
N LEU A 321 -6.23 37.42 -23.66
CA LEU A 321 -6.89 36.41 -22.82
C LEU A 321 -6.98 35.04 -23.51
N ASN A 322 -7.15 35.01 -24.83
CA ASN A 322 -7.23 33.79 -25.61
C ASN A 322 -5.88 33.07 -25.71
N SER A 323 -4.77 33.82 -25.83
CA SER A 323 -3.42 33.25 -25.71
C SER A 323 -3.25 32.45 -24.43
N ILE A 324 -3.64 33.03 -23.28
CA ILE A 324 -3.46 32.45 -21.93
C ILE A 324 -4.21 31.14 -21.79
N PHE A 325 -5.49 31.14 -22.13
CA PHE A 325 -6.37 30.02 -21.84
C PHE A 325 -6.27 28.86 -22.84
N PHE A 326 -5.93 29.14 -24.11
CA PHE A 326 -5.89 28.12 -25.16
C PHE A 326 -4.65 27.21 -25.04
N VAL A 327 -3.48 27.78 -24.68
CA VAL A 327 -2.24 27.01 -24.56
C VAL A 327 -2.16 26.21 -23.25
N LEU A 328 -2.72 26.73 -22.16
CA LEU A 328 -2.83 26.00 -20.90
C LEU A 328 -3.68 24.72 -21.00
N PHE A 329 -4.57 24.61 -22.00
CA PHE A 329 -5.50 23.48 -22.14
C PHE A 329 -5.01 22.41 -23.14
N LYS A 330 -4.40 22.81 -24.27
CA LYS A 330 -3.95 21.88 -25.34
C LYS A 330 -2.73 21.02 -24.94
N GLU A 331 -1.90 21.52 -24.02
CA GLU A 331 -0.77 20.76 -23.46
C GLU A 331 -1.21 19.77 -22.37
N PHE A 332 -2.29 20.03 -21.64
CA PHE A 332 -2.75 19.13 -20.58
C PHE A 332 -3.63 17.98 -21.09
N GLU A 333 -4.35 18.18 -22.21
CA GLU A 333 -5.06 17.08 -22.91
C GLU A 333 -4.09 16.03 -23.50
N LYS A 334 -2.78 16.36 -23.57
CA LYS A 334 -1.68 15.46 -23.97
C LYS A 334 -0.80 15.00 -22.81
N MET A 335 -0.97 15.54 -21.60
CA MET A 335 -0.27 15.07 -20.40
C MET A 335 -0.99 13.86 -19.81
N GLU A 336 -0.95 12.74 -20.54
CA GLU A 336 -0.90 11.44 -19.87
C GLU A 336 0.54 11.24 -19.38
N PRO A 337 0.78 10.99 -18.07
CA PRO A 337 2.14 10.80 -17.54
C PRO A 337 2.91 9.64 -18.20
N ASN A 338 2.23 8.74 -18.92
CA ASN A 338 2.74 7.42 -19.27
C ASN A 338 3.10 7.20 -20.75
N LYS A 339 3.06 8.20 -21.64
CA LYS A 339 3.26 7.95 -23.10
C LYS A 339 4.43 8.66 -23.80
N ILE A 340 5.32 9.34 -23.07
CA ILE A 340 6.49 10.03 -23.69
C ILE A 340 7.84 9.35 -23.36
N LEU A 341 7.86 8.24 -22.61
CA LEU A 341 9.13 7.67 -22.14
C LEU A 341 9.85 6.70 -23.11
N TRP A 342 9.26 6.31 -24.24
CA TRP A 342 9.75 5.13 -24.97
C TRP A 342 10.70 5.32 -26.17
N PRO A 343 10.79 6.48 -26.85
CA PRO A 343 11.78 6.66 -27.91
C PRO A 343 13.17 7.16 -27.43
N ALA A 344 13.27 7.77 -26.24
CA ALA A 344 14.51 8.38 -25.74
C ALA A 344 15.47 7.39 -25.03
N LEU A 345 14.97 6.25 -24.58
CA LEU A 345 15.77 5.20 -23.92
C LEU A 345 16.52 4.28 -24.90
N LYS A 346 16.36 4.47 -26.22
CA LYS A 346 17.01 3.63 -27.24
C LYS A 346 18.36 4.17 -27.75
N TYR A 347 18.80 5.35 -27.30
CA TYR A 347 20.04 6.00 -27.77
C TYR A 347 21.08 6.33 -26.68
N SER A 348 20.78 6.08 -25.39
CA SER A 348 21.71 6.39 -24.29
C SER A 348 22.70 5.26 -23.93
N ASN A 349 22.56 4.06 -24.50
CA ASN A 349 23.43 2.90 -24.22
C ASN A 349 24.71 2.80 -25.07
N ARG A 350 25.13 3.87 -25.75
CA ARG A 350 26.37 3.87 -26.55
C ARG A 350 27.41 4.94 -26.20
N PHE A 351 27.15 5.80 -25.22
CA PHE A 351 28.08 6.87 -24.84
C PHE A 351 28.72 6.67 -23.46
N LEU A 352 28.13 5.81 -22.61
CA LEU A 352 28.56 5.55 -21.23
C LEU A 352 29.80 4.64 -21.08
N PHE A 353 30.43 4.21 -22.18
CA PHE A 353 31.55 3.24 -22.13
C PHE A 353 32.93 3.80 -22.48
N LYS A 354 33.09 5.13 -22.63
CA LYS A 354 34.37 5.70 -23.12
C LYS A 354 35.07 6.69 -22.19
N VAL A 355 34.57 6.95 -20.98
CA VAL A 355 35.20 7.90 -20.05
C VAL A 355 35.35 7.31 -18.65
N MET A 356 35.88 6.09 -18.56
CA MET A 356 36.74 5.70 -17.45
C MET A 356 38.18 6.08 -17.80
N LYS A 357 38.82 6.96 -17.02
CA LYS A 357 40.26 6.88 -16.61
C LYS A 357 40.72 8.21 -16.02
N ASN A 358 41.47 8.12 -14.90
CA ASN A 358 42.20 9.17 -14.15
C ASN A 358 41.41 9.67 -12.92
N ARG A 359 41.89 9.67 -11.67
CA ARG A 359 43.27 9.64 -11.13
C ARG A 359 43.25 9.19 -9.64
N HIS A 360 44.40 8.67 -9.20
CA HIS A 360 44.76 8.23 -7.84
C HIS A 360 44.73 9.34 -6.76
N TYR A 361 44.55 8.97 -5.48
CA TYR A 361 45.62 9.02 -4.45
C TYR A 361 45.25 8.24 -3.18
N PHE A 362 46.29 7.64 -2.59
CA PHE A 362 46.34 6.73 -1.44
C PHE A 362 46.65 7.49 -0.13
N GLY A 363 46.23 6.93 1.01
CA GLY A 363 46.98 7.07 2.27
C GLY A 363 46.16 7.40 3.52
N LEU A 364 45.76 6.37 4.29
CA LEU A 364 46.20 6.12 5.68
C LEU A 364 45.34 5.01 6.30
N GLY A 365 45.85 3.78 6.18
CA GLY A 365 45.45 2.65 7.01
C GLY A 365 46.60 2.29 7.94
N ARG A 366 46.38 2.39 9.24
CA ARG A 366 47.11 1.65 10.29
C ARG A 366 46.41 1.90 11.63
N SER A 367 45.46 1.02 11.95
CA SER A 367 45.16 0.50 13.31
C SER A 367 43.95 -0.42 13.22
N VAL A 368 44.18 -1.64 12.76
CA VAL A 368 43.26 -2.79 12.90
C VAL A 368 44.00 -3.83 13.73
N ARG A 369 43.24 -4.64 14.47
CA ARG A 369 43.59 -5.90 15.14
C ARG A 369 43.89 -5.80 16.62
N LYS A 370 42.88 -6.17 17.40
CA LYS A 370 42.89 -7.34 18.31
C LYS A 370 41.44 -7.57 18.79
N TYR A 371 41.10 -8.80 19.14
CA TYR A 371 39.78 -9.29 19.62
C TYR A 371 38.81 -9.87 18.60
N SER A 372 39.10 -11.07 18.06
CA SER A 372 38.05 -12.08 17.85
C SER A 372 38.51 -13.54 17.67
N THR A 373 39.77 -13.90 17.95
CA THR A 373 40.21 -15.31 17.78
C THR A 373 41.13 -15.70 18.92
N GLU A 374 40.56 -16.00 20.08
CA GLU A 374 41.23 -16.81 21.09
C GLU A 374 40.13 -17.50 21.91
N ASN A 375 40.24 -18.83 21.97
CA ASN A 375 39.54 -19.77 22.85
C ASN A 375 38.27 -20.44 22.30
N ALA A 376 38.49 -21.51 21.52
CA ALA A 376 37.60 -22.66 21.49
C ALA A 376 38.47 -23.93 21.54
N GLU A 377 38.95 -24.28 22.74
CA GLU A 377 39.37 -25.64 23.05
C GLU A 377 38.09 -26.43 23.38
N THR A 378 37.88 -27.54 22.66
CA THR A 378 36.70 -28.40 22.78
C THR A 378 37.03 -29.63 23.60
N GLU A 379 36.50 -29.70 24.82
CA GLU A 379 36.36 -30.96 25.58
C GLU A 379 35.13 -31.73 25.07
N GLU A 380 35.26 -33.06 24.98
CA GLU A 380 34.13 -33.99 24.73
C GLU A 380 33.16 -33.96 25.92
N ILE A 381 32.08 -33.20 25.80
CA ILE A 381 31.04 -33.19 26.81
C ILE A 381 30.09 -34.37 26.55
N THR A 382 30.16 -35.36 27.44
CA THR A 382 29.22 -36.50 27.45
C THR A 382 27.93 -36.03 28.14
N ILE A 383 26.87 -35.71 27.40
CA ILE A 383 25.67 -35.10 27.97
C ILE A 383 24.52 -36.11 28.01
N ARG A 384 24.11 -36.48 29.23
CA ARG A 384 22.84 -37.17 29.53
C ARG A 384 21.98 -36.39 30.54
N GLU A 385 22.30 -35.12 30.78
CA GLU A 385 21.59 -34.30 31.76
C GLU A 385 20.49 -33.46 31.11
N LYS A 386 19.30 -33.48 31.72
CA LYS A 386 18.16 -32.66 31.33
C LYS A 386 18.49 -31.18 31.55
N PHE A 387 18.11 -30.31 30.62
CA PHE A 387 18.35 -28.87 30.77
C PHE A 387 17.70 -28.36 32.05
N GLN A 388 18.43 -27.54 32.80
CA GLN A 388 17.92 -26.85 33.98
C GLN A 388 18.05 -25.36 33.75
N MET A 389 16.97 -24.63 34.06
CA MET A 389 16.97 -23.17 34.04
C MET A 389 16.01 -22.67 35.11
N THR A 390 16.44 -21.65 35.85
CA THR A 390 15.54 -20.92 36.74
C THR A 390 14.64 -19.97 35.96
N ARG A 391 13.32 -20.07 36.12
CA ARG A 391 12.39 -19.15 35.45
C ARG A 391 12.42 -17.77 36.14
N PRO A 392 12.53 -16.66 35.39
CA PRO A 392 12.46 -15.32 36.00
C PRO A 392 11.12 -15.03 36.63
N THR A 393 11.16 -14.24 37.70
CA THR A 393 9.97 -13.58 38.24
C THR A 393 9.69 -12.36 37.37
N VAL A 394 8.99 -12.57 36.26
CA VAL A 394 8.62 -11.48 35.35
C VAL A 394 7.39 -10.78 35.90
N THR A 395 7.49 -9.47 36.17
CA THR A 395 6.32 -8.65 36.47
C THR A 395 5.40 -8.62 35.27
N GLN A 396 4.19 -9.17 35.42
CA GLN A 396 3.20 -9.17 34.35
C GLN A 396 2.36 -7.90 34.38
N TRP A 397 2.30 -7.21 33.25
CA TRP A 397 1.57 -5.96 33.08
C TRP A 397 0.25 -6.19 32.34
N LYS A 398 -0.80 -5.45 32.70
CA LYS A 398 -2.04 -5.42 31.90
C LYS A 398 -1.89 -4.35 30.82
N ARG A 399 -1.63 -4.77 29.58
CA ARG A 399 -1.41 -3.86 28.44
C ARG A 399 -2.56 -3.91 27.43
N PRO A 400 -2.85 -2.81 26.71
CA PRO A 400 -3.72 -2.85 25.53
C PRO A 400 -3.03 -3.62 24.37
N PRO A 401 -3.79 -4.07 23.36
CA PRO A 401 -3.20 -4.75 22.21
C PRO A 401 -2.42 -3.77 21.33
N PHE A 402 -1.11 -4.01 21.18
CA PHE A 402 -0.18 -3.05 20.61
C PHE A 402 -0.45 -2.77 19.13
N MET A 403 -0.38 -3.79 18.28
CA MET A 403 -0.50 -3.61 16.84
C MET A 403 -1.95 -3.38 16.38
N LYS A 404 -2.95 -3.85 17.15
CA LYS A 404 -4.36 -3.50 16.90
C LYS A 404 -4.60 -2.01 17.06
N ASP A 405 -3.92 -1.36 18.01
CA ASP A 405 -4.05 0.08 18.23
C ASP A 405 -3.41 0.92 17.10
N PHE A 406 -2.53 0.35 16.27
CA PHE A 406 -2.03 1.04 15.06
C PHE A 406 -3.17 1.44 14.12
N PHE A 407 -4.19 0.59 13.98
CA PHE A 407 -5.37 0.87 13.15
C PHE A 407 -6.21 2.05 13.65
N ARG A 408 -5.94 2.53 14.87
CA ARG A 408 -6.57 3.69 15.49
C ARG A 408 -5.60 4.88 15.61
N GLY A 409 -4.44 4.81 14.96
CA GLY A 409 -3.39 5.83 15.06
C GLY A 409 -2.74 5.91 16.45
N LYS A 410 -2.93 4.89 17.30
CA LYS A 410 -2.40 4.84 18.67
C LYS A 410 -1.16 3.96 18.73
N PHE A 411 -0.26 4.33 19.63
CA PHE A 411 1.02 3.66 19.84
C PHE A 411 1.34 3.55 21.33
N ASP A 412 1.71 2.37 21.81
CA ASP A 412 2.24 2.20 23.17
C ASP A 412 3.73 2.56 23.18
N VAL A 413 4.04 3.78 23.65
CA VAL A 413 5.40 4.31 23.68
C VAL A 413 6.31 3.58 24.68
N GLU A 414 5.74 2.88 25.68
CA GLU A 414 6.55 2.12 26.64
C GLU A 414 7.29 0.97 25.96
N LEU A 415 6.74 0.42 24.87
CA LEU A 415 7.38 -0.65 24.10
C LEU A 415 8.55 -0.15 23.22
N LEU A 416 8.82 1.16 23.18
CA LEU A 416 10.08 1.69 22.62
C LEU A 416 11.26 1.50 23.56
N ALA A 417 11.01 1.17 24.83
CA ALA A 417 12.01 0.52 25.68
C ALA A 417 12.00 -0.98 25.37
N PHE A 418 13.08 -1.49 24.78
CA PHE A 418 13.14 -2.89 24.38
C PHE A 418 13.03 -3.79 25.62
N PRO A 419 12.02 -4.66 25.68
CA PRO A 419 11.72 -5.44 26.89
C PRO A 419 12.79 -6.50 27.14
N GLU A 420 13.31 -6.52 28.37
CA GLU A 420 14.27 -7.51 28.85
C GLU A 420 13.58 -8.42 29.85
N ILE A 421 13.57 -9.72 29.57
CA ILE A 421 12.82 -10.71 30.36
C ILE A 421 13.73 -11.56 31.24
N LEU A 422 14.95 -11.83 30.77
CA LEU A 422 15.90 -12.71 31.44
C LEU A 422 16.92 -11.88 32.22
N ASP A 423 17.20 -12.33 33.44
CA ASP A 423 18.23 -11.75 34.30
C ASP A 423 19.63 -12.22 33.84
N LYS A 424 20.70 -11.60 34.32
CA LYS A 424 22.07 -11.91 33.86
C LYS A 424 22.45 -13.37 34.09
N GLU A 425 22.12 -13.90 35.27
CA GLU A 425 22.38 -15.30 35.64
C GLU A 425 21.65 -16.26 34.71
N GLN A 426 20.38 -15.97 34.39
CA GLN A 426 19.57 -16.80 33.48
C GLN A 426 20.04 -16.72 32.03
N VAL A 427 20.56 -15.57 31.59
CA VAL A 427 21.19 -15.47 30.28
C VAL A 427 22.42 -16.36 30.20
N ILE A 428 23.22 -16.46 31.28
CA ILE A 428 24.37 -17.37 31.34
C ILE A 428 23.89 -18.83 31.29
N GLU A 429 22.92 -19.22 32.11
CA GLU A 429 22.30 -20.56 32.07
C GLU A 429 21.73 -20.90 30.67
N LEU A 430 21.10 -19.92 30.01
CA LEU A 430 20.57 -20.09 28.66
C LEU A 430 21.68 -20.35 27.65
N GLU A 431 22.74 -19.54 27.67
CA GLU A 431 23.84 -19.68 26.71
C GLU A 431 24.64 -20.98 26.94
N GLU A 432 24.71 -21.50 28.16
CA GLU A 432 25.23 -22.85 28.43
C GLU A 432 24.37 -23.94 27.78
N ASN A 433 23.04 -23.88 27.97
CA ASN A 433 22.10 -24.80 27.33
C ASN A 433 22.16 -24.70 25.78
N VAL A 434 22.31 -23.49 25.25
CA VAL A 434 22.51 -23.22 23.82
C VAL A 434 23.80 -23.85 23.32
N LYS A 435 24.92 -23.72 24.06
CA LYS A 435 26.21 -24.30 23.70
C LYS A 435 26.10 -25.83 23.61
N ILE A 436 25.45 -26.44 24.60
CA ILE A 436 25.17 -27.88 24.63
C ILE A 436 24.35 -28.31 23.40
N LEU A 437 23.23 -27.63 23.17
CA LEU A 437 22.34 -27.93 22.05
C LEU A 437 23.04 -27.75 20.71
N ASN A 438 23.84 -26.70 20.57
CA ASN A 438 24.60 -26.44 19.35
C ASN A 438 25.66 -27.52 19.09
N GLY A 439 26.34 -28.00 20.15
CA GLY A 439 27.25 -29.14 20.07
C GLY A 439 26.55 -30.39 19.55
N PHE A 440 25.39 -30.73 20.13
CA PHE A 440 24.56 -31.85 19.68
C PHE A 440 24.12 -31.71 18.21
N MET A 441 23.54 -30.56 17.85
CA MET A 441 23.05 -30.30 16.49
C MET A 441 24.18 -30.31 15.46
N SER A 442 25.41 -29.92 15.83
CA SER A 442 26.54 -29.88 14.89
C SER A 442 27.26 -31.23 14.76
N GLN A 443 27.30 -32.03 15.83
CA GLN A 443 28.10 -33.26 15.87
C GLN A 443 27.29 -34.53 15.55
N LYS A 444 26.04 -34.61 16.00
CA LYS A 444 25.22 -35.82 15.89
C LYS A 444 24.12 -35.75 14.83
N VAL A 445 23.65 -34.56 14.48
CA VAL A 445 22.55 -34.42 13.52
C VAL A 445 23.08 -34.35 12.09
N ASN A 446 22.80 -35.41 11.31
CA ASN A 446 23.08 -35.42 9.87
C ASN A 446 21.86 -34.95 9.06
N SER A 447 21.89 -33.69 8.64
CA SER A 447 20.80 -33.08 7.87
C SER A 447 20.58 -33.68 6.49
N GLU A 448 21.62 -34.20 5.83
CA GLU A 448 21.51 -34.84 4.51
C GLU A 448 20.86 -36.22 4.63
N GLU A 449 21.23 -36.98 5.66
CA GLU A 449 20.63 -38.28 5.95
C GLU A 449 19.14 -38.15 6.26
N ILE A 450 18.75 -37.17 7.08
CA ILE A 450 17.35 -36.88 7.41
C ILE A 450 16.54 -36.56 6.15
N ASP A 451 17.09 -35.75 5.23
CA ASP A 451 16.42 -35.41 3.97
C ASP A 451 16.25 -36.63 3.06
N LYS A 452 17.31 -37.42 2.92
CA LYS A 452 17.34 -38.60 2.04
C LYS A 452 16.40 -39.69 2.53
N ASN A 453 16.42 -39.97 3.83
CA ASN A 453 15.62 -41.04 4.44
C ASN A 453 14.19 -40.61 4.75
N GLY A 454 13.90 -39.31 4.74
CA GLY A 454 12.56 -38.77 5.01
C GLY A 454 12.09 -38.97 6.45
N ARG A 455 13.01 -39.12 7.40
CA ARG A 455 12.70 -39.31 8.83
C ARG A 455 13.87 -38.86 9.72
N ILE A 456 13.55 -38.43 10.93
CA ILE A 456 14.53 -38.17 11.98
C ILE A 456 14.94 -39.51 12.60
N PRO A 457 16.25 -39.82 12.74
CA PRO A 457 16.75 -41.01 13.44
C PRO A 457 16.24 -41.11 14.88
N GLU A 458 15.99 -42.33 15.37
CA GLU A 458 15.40 -42.54 16.71
C GLU A 458 16.38 -42.21 17.84
N ASP A 459 17.68 -42.39 17.62
CA ASP A 459 18.74 -41.97 18.55
C ASP A 459 18.75 -40.45 18.73
N VAL A 460 18.64 -39.69 17.62
CA VAL A 460 18.48 -38.22 17.65
C VAL A 460 17.21 -37.84 18.41
N LEU A 461 16.08 -38.51 18.14
CA LEU A 461 14.82 -38.25 18.86
C LEU A 461 14.96 -38.55 20.35
N GLN A 462 15.64 -39.63 20.72
CA GLN A 462 15.83 -40.00 22.13
C GLN A 462 16.68 -38.96 22.87
N GLU A 463 17.75 -38.45 22.27
CA GLU A 463 18.55 -37.40 22.89
C GLU A 463 17.77 -36.08 23.07
N LEU A 464 16.91 -35.72 22.12
CA LEU A 464 16.00 -34.58 22.26
C LEU A 464 15.00 -34.77 23.42
N LYS A 465 14.53 -36.00 23.65
CA LYS A 465 13.68 -36.37 24.81
C LYS A 465 14.46 -36.25 26.12
N ASP A 466 15.68 -36.78 26.15
CA ASP A 466 16.54 -36.79 27.34
C ASP A 466 16.94 -35.36 27.77
N MET A 467 17.17 -34.46 26.81
CA MET A 467 17.39 -33.03 27.07
C MET A 467 16.12 -32.29 27.56
N GLY A 468 14.94 -32.90 27.44
CA GLY A 468 13.65 -32.32 27.84
C GLY A 468 13.02 -31.37 26.82
N LEU A 469 13.45 -31.41 25.55
CA LEU A 469 13.05 -30.44 24.52
C LEU A 469 11.61 -30.60 24.01
N PHE A 470 10.93 -31.70 24.35
CA PHE A 470 9.49 -31.86 24.10
C PHE A 470 8.62 -31.06 25.09
N GLY A 471 9.18 -30.64 26.24
CA GLY A 471 8.46 -29.93 27.29
C GLY A 471 8.99 -28.52 27.57
N ARG A 472 9.53 -27.79 26.57
CA ARG A 472 10.25 -26.52 26.76
C ARG A 472 9.48 -25.46 27.54
N THR A 473 8.28 -25.08 27.08
CA THR A 473 7.45 -24.06 27.75
C THR A 473 6.45 -24.65 28.75
N LEU A 474 6.39 -25.97 28.86
CA LEU A 474 5.48 -26.62 29.81
C LEU A 474 5.89 -26.36 31.26
N PRO A 475 4.92 -26.13 32.17
CA PRO A 475 5.22 -25.94 33.59
C PRO A 475 5.97 -27.13 34.21
N ALA A 476 6.88 -26.83 35.14
CA ALA A 476 7.66 -27.84 35.85
C ALA A 476 6.80 -28.87 36.60
N LYS A 477 5.60 -28.48 37.08
CA LYS A 477 4.62 -29.41 37.70
C LYS A 477 4.15 -30.53 36.78
N TYR A 478 4.29 -30.37 35.48
CA TYR A 478 4.02 -31.40 34.47
C TYR A 478 5.32 -31.93 33.85
N GLY A 479 6.46 -31.80 34.51
CA GLY A 479 7.75 -32.31 34.04
C GLY A 479 8.42 -31.53 32.91
N GLY A 480 7.89 -30.35 32.54
CA GLY A 480 8.50 -29.46 31.55
C GLY A 480 9.67 -28.63 32.08
N LEU A 481 10.34 -27.91 31.18
CA LEU A 481 11.48 -27.03 31.49
C LEU A 481 11.05 -25.62 31.94
N ASN A 482 9.76 -25.28 31.77
CA ASN A 482 9.18 -24.01 32.21
C ASN A 482 9.90 -22.77 31.65
N LEU A 483 10.46 -22.88 30.43
CA LEU A 483 11.16 -21.79 29.76
C LEU A 483 10.21 -20.65 29.40
N THR A 484 10.74 -19.42 29.44
CA THR A 484 10.07 -18.25 28.87
C THR A 484 10.01 -18.36 27.33
N HIS A 485 9.11 -17.62 26.69
CA HIS A 485 9.07 -17.54 25.24
C HIS A 485 10.37 -16.97 24.67
N SER A 486 11.00 -16.03 25.38
CA SER A 486 12.30 -15.46 25.02
C SER A 486 13.42 -16.51 25.03
N ALA A 487 13.49 -17.34 26.07
CA ALA A 487 14.46 -18.46 26.15
C ALA A 487 14.18 -19.53 25.09
N SER A 488 12.91 -19.88 24.86
CA SER A 488 12.51 -20.83 23.82
C SER A 488 12.86 -20.33 22.41
N THR A 489 12.71 -19.02 22.16
CA THR A 489 13.11 -18.35 20.91
C THR A 489 14.61 -18.53 20.66
N ARG A 490 15.45 -18.36 21.68
CA ARG A 490 16.90 -18.57 21.58
C ARG A 490 17.26 -20.02 21.25
N LEU A 491 16.63 -21.00 21.89
CA LEU A 491 16.85 -22.41 21.57
C LEU A 491 16.38 -22.76 20.14
N ASN A 492 15.28 -22.16 19.68
CA ASN A 492 14.80 -22.35 18.30
C ASN A 492 15.82 -21.89 17.25
N GLU A 493 16.61 -20.85 17.51
CA GLU A 493 17.66 -20.45 16.56
C GLU A 493 18.65 -21.60 16.28
N VAL A 494 18.99 -22.39 17.29
CA VAL A 494 19.87 -23.55 17.17
C VAL A 494 19.16 -24.74 16.55
N LEU A 495 17.92 -25.02 16.96
CA LEU A 495 17.11 -26.09 16.36
C LEU A 495 16.84 -25.84 14.88
N GLY A 496 16.86 -24.57 14.46
CA GLY A 496 16.80 -24.13 13.09
C GLY A 496 17.85 -24.73 12.16
N LEU A 497 19.00 -25.17 12.70
CA LEU A 497 20.07 -25.83 11.93
C LEU A 497 19.54 -27.06 11.19
N ASN A 498 18.49 -27.71 11.72
CA ASN A 498 17.68 -28.66 10.98
C ASN A 498 16.18 -28.36 11.16
N LEU A 499 15.56 -27.75 10.13
CA LEU A 499 14.15 -27.38 10.17
C LEU A 499 13.21 -28.57 10.41
N SER A 500 13.56 -29.81 10.04
CA SER A 500 12.69 -30.96 10.32
C SER A 500 12.57 -31.23 11.82
N ILE A 501 13.70 -31.20 12.55
CA ILE A 501 13.70 -31.33 14.01
C ILE A 501 12.92 -30.18 14.66
N GLY A 502 13.22 -28.95 14.26
CA GLY A 502 12.53 -27.76 14.77
C GLY A 502 11.01 -27.80 14.56
N CYS A 503 10.56 -28.17 13.36
CA CYS A 503 9.14 -28.31 13.04
C CYS A 503 8.46 -29.42 13.84
N THR A 504 9.12 -30.57 14.02
CA THR A 504 8.57 -31.68 14.81
C THR A 504 8.34 -31.27 16.26
N LEU A 505 9.30 -30.59 16.89
CA LEU A 505 9.18 -30.08 18.26
C LEU A 505 8.12 -28.96 18.35
N ALA A 506 8.12 -28.02 17.41
CA ALA A 506 7.16 -26.93 17.40
C ALA A 506 5.71 -27.42 17.22
N ALA A 507 5.47 -28.39 16.34
CA ALA A 507 4.15 -28.96 16.13
C ALA A 507 3.65 -29.73 17.37
N HIS A 508 4.53 -30.50 18.02
CA HIS A 508 4.21 -31.17 19.28
C HIS A 508 3.80 -30.14 20.36
N GLU A 509 4.66 -29.15 20.58
CA GLU A 509 4.51 -28.21 21.68
C GLU A 509 3.30 -27.29 21.46
N PHE A 510 3.27 -26.54 20.36
CA PHE A 510 2.33 -25.43 20.19
C PHE A 510 0.94 -25.85 19.73
N PHE A 511 0.79 -27.04 19.14
CA PHE A 511 -0.53 -27.53 18.75
C PHE A 511 -1.12 -28.56 19.70
N ALA A 512 -0.32 -29.50 20.18
CA ALA A 512 -0.84 -30.56 21.03
C ALA A 512 -0.76 -30.19 22.52
N THR A 513 0.44 -29.86 23.02
CA THR A 513 0.60 -29.59 24.46
C THR A 513 -0.10 -28.31 24.90
N GLN A 514 0.00 -27.24 24.11
CA GLN A 514 -0.61 -25.94 24.45
C GLN A 514 -2.14 -25.98 24.41
N ALA A 515 -2.75 -26.74 23.50
CA ALA A 515 -4.21 -26.92 23.49
C ALA A 515 -4.70 -27.53 24.80
N ILE A 516 -4.02 -28.58 25.29
CA ILE A 516 -4.36 -29.23 26.57
C ILE A 516 -4.02 -28.34 27.76
N LEU A 517 -2.87 -27.65 27.73
CA LEU A 517 -2.44 -26.77 28.82
C LEU A 517 -3.43 -25.62 29.05
N GLN A 518 -3.89 -24.99 27.97
CA GLN A 518 -4.72 -23.78 28.04
C GLN A 518 -6.21 -24.11 28.18
N PHE A 519 -6.70 -25.16 27.51
CA PHE A 519 -8.13 -25.44 27.39
C PHE A 519 -8.56 -26.81 27.96
N GLY A 520 -7.61 -27.66 28.33
CA GLY A 520 -7.91 -28.96 28.90
C GLY A 520 -8.43 -28.88 30.34
N SER A 521 -9.17 -29.90 30.76
CA SER A 521 -9.54 -30.09 32.17
C SER A 521 -8.32 -30.48 33.01
N GLU A 522 -8.37 -30.31 34.33
CA GLU A 522 -7.25 -30.72 35.20
C GLU A 522 -6.98 -32.24 35.13
N ALA A 523 -8.00 -33.06 34.86
CA ALA A 523 -7.84 -34.48 34.61
C ALA A 523 -7.05 -34.74 33.32
N GLN A 524 -7.40 -34.07 32.21
CA GLN A 524 -6.66 -34.16 30.95
C GLN A 524 -5.21 -33.68 31.12
N LYS A 525 -5.00 -32.54 31.81
CA LYS A 525 -3.65 -32.01 32.05
C LYS A 525 -2.79 -32.99 32.82
N SER A 526 -3.32 -33.56 33.91
CA SER A 526 -2.60 -34.51 34.75
C SER A 526 -2.29 -35.82 34.04
N GLN A 527 -3.19 -36.28 33.17
CA GLN A 527 -3.02 -37.52 32.40
C GLN A 527 -2.00 -37.37 31.25
N TYR A 528 -2.08 -36.30 30.46
CA TYR A 528 -1.35 -36.20 29.19
C TYR A 528 -0.06 -35.38 29.30
N LEU A 529 -0.08 -34.21 29.96
CA LEU A 529 1.05 -33.27 29.90
C LEU A 529 2.39 -33.85 30.42
N PRO A 530 2.45 -34.64 31.52
CA PRO A 530 3.70 -35.25 31.96
C PRO A 530 4.35 -36.17 30.93
N ARG A 531 3.53 -36.99 30.25
CA ARG A 531 3.99 -37.94 29.23
C ARG A 531 4.33 -37.24 27.91
N MET A 532 3.70 -36.11 27.63
CA MET A 532 4.07 -35.27 26.50
C MET A 532 5.38 -34.52 26.76
N ALA A 533 5.59 -34.00 27.97
CA ALA A 533 6.81 -33.29 28.35
C ALA A 533 8.07 -34.17 28.27
N SER A 534 7.95 -35.47 28.57
CA SER A 534 9.03 -36.45 28.39
C SER A 534 9.22 -36.91 26.94
N GLY A 535 8.28 -36.58 26.04
CA GLY A 535 8.26 -37.07 24.67
C GLY A 535 7.86 -38.55 24.51
N GLU A 536 7.36 -39.21 25.57
CA GLU A 536 6.73 -40.54 25.48
C GLU A 536 5.48 -40.49 24.59
N LEU A 537 4.68 -39.43 24.76
CA LEU A 537 3.52 -39.13 23.93
C LEU A 537 3.80 -37.93 23.02
N ILE A 538 4.16 -38.21 21.76
CA ILE A 538 4.26 -37.16 20.75
C ILE A 538 2.85 -36.82 20.23
N GLY A 539 2.51 -35.53 20.20
CA GLY A 539 1.25 -35.02 19.69
C GLY A 539 1.32 -34.52 18.24
N ALA A 540 0.18 -34.57 17.56
CA ALA A 540 -0.04 -34.01 16.23
C ALA A 540 -1.37 -33.25 16.15
N LEU A 541 -1.43 -32.27 15.24
CA LEU A 541 -2.62 -31.46 14.97
C LEU A 541 -3.36 -31.95 13.73
N CYS A 542 -4.65 -32.25 13.89
CA CYS A 542 -5.53 -32.75 12.84
C CYS A 542 -6.62 -31.71 12.53
N CYS A 543 -6.28 -30.70 11.72
CA CYS A 543 -7.16 -29.57 11.42
C CYS A 543 -7.57 -29.51 9.94
N SER A 544 -6.59 -29.37 9.04
CA SER A 544 -6.81 -29.17 7.60
C SER A 544 -7.29 -30.43 6.88
N GLU A 545 -7.98 -30.23 5.75
CA GLU A 545 -8.46 -31.27 4.84
C GLU A 545 -8.09 -30.89 3.40
N MET A 546 -8.10 -31.85 2.46
CA MET A 546 -7.74 -31.57 1.06
C MET A 546 -8.62 -30.49 0.41
N GLY A 547 -9.90 -30.39 0.81
CA GLY A 547 -10.83 -29.35 0.37
C GLY A 547 -10.98 -28.15 1.31
N SER A 548 -10.34 -28.17 2.49
CA SER A 548 -10.52 -27.16 3.55
C SER A 548 -9.17 -26.88 4.23
N GLY A 549 -8.40 -25.96 3.65
CA GLY A 549 -7.14 -25.45 4.19
C GLY A 549 -7.33 -24.14 4.95
N SER A 550 -7.33 -23.02 4.23
CA SER A 550 -7.43 -21.67 4.78
C SER A 550 -8.81 -21.33 5.35
N ASP A 551 -9.89 -21.92 4.79
CA ASP A 551 -11.24 -21.78 5.33
C ASP A 551 -11.65 -23.03 6.11
N LEU A 552 -11.31 -23.06 7.39
CA LEU A 552 -11.63 -24.17 8.28
C LEU A 552 -13.13 -24.41 8.48
N LEU A 553 -13.98 -23.40 8.26
CA LEU A 553 -15.42 -23.52 8.46
C LEU A 553 -16.05 -24.45 7.42
N THR A 554 -15.37 -24.70 6.30
CA THR A 554 -15.82 -25.60 5.23
C THR A 554 -15.46 -27.07 5.47
N MET A 555 -14.75 -27.40 6.56
CA MET A 555 -14.30 -28.77 6.84
C MET A 555 -15.45 -29.79 6.80
N SER A 556 -15.17 -31.00 6.32
CA SER A 556 -16.14 -32.08 6.14
C SER A 556 -16.13 -33.09 7.28
N ALA A 557 -15.04 -33.20 8.05
CA ALA A 557 -14.96 -34.12 9.17
C ALA A 557 -15.99 -33.77 10.25
N THR A 558 -16.73 -34.79 10.72
CA THR A 558 -17.82 -34.63 11.69
C THR A 558 -17.58 -35.47 12.94
N ALA A 559 -18.01 -34.96 14.10
CA ALA A 559 -18.11 -35.69 15.35
C ALA A 559 -19.57 -35.68 15.81
N LYS A 560 -20.25 -36.83 15.73
CA LYS A 560 -21.65 -36.98 16.16
C LYS A 560 -21.70 -37.44 17.60
N LYS A 561 -22.50 -36.78 18.44
CA LYS A 561 -22.68 -37.17 19.84
C LYS A 561 -23.57 -38.41 19.93
N SER A 562 -23.11 -39.42 20.64
CA SER A 562 -23.85 -40.65 20.94
C SER A 562 -24.74 -40.49 22.19
N PRO A 563 -25.78 -41.33 22.35
CA PRO A 563 -26.66 -41.27 23.52
C PRO A 563 -25.96 -41.51 24.86
N ASP A 564 -24.86 -42.25 24.87
CA ASP A 564 -24.02 -42.52 26.04
C ASP A 564 -23.07 -41.37 26.41
N GLY A 565 -23.08 -40.28 25.62
CA GLY A 565 -22.22 -39.12 25.82
C GLY A 565 -20.83 -39.21 25.16
N SER A 566 -20.53 -40.31 24.45
CA SER A 566 -19.36 -40.41 23.57
C SER A 566 -19.58 -39.66 22.25
N PHE A 567 -18.55 -39.58 21.42
CA PHE A 567 -18.61 -39.01 20.07
C PHE A 567 -18.13 -40.02 19.04
N VAL A 568 -18.76 -40.06 17.87
CA VAL A 568 -18.32 -40.86 16.72
C VAL A 568 -17.76 -39.90 15.68
N LEU A 569 -16.45 -40.03 15.42
CA LEU A 569 -15.68 -39.17 14.52
C LEU A 569 -15.52 -39.83 13.16
N SER A 570 -15.91 -39.13 12.10
CA SER A 570 -15.77 -39.59 10.71
C SER A 570 -15.22 -38.50 9.81
N GLY A 571 -14.27 -38.85 8.96
CA GLY A 571 -13.69 -37.95 7.96
C GLY A 571 -12.18 -38.15 7.79
N THR A 572 -11.56 -37.20 7.09
CA THR A 572 -10.13 -37.29 6.76
C THR A 572 -9.46 -35.95 7.03
N LYS A 573 -8.31 -35.98 7.70
CA LYS A 573 -7.43 -34.83 7.91
C LYS A 573 -6.17 -35.00 7.10
N SER A 574 -5.72 -33.94 6.43
CA SER A 574 -4.55 -33.95 5.55
C SER A 574 -3.50 -32.93 6.02
N TRP A 575 -2.27 -33.09 5.55
CA TRP A 575 -1.12 -32.27 5.94
C TRP A 575 -0.83 -32.29 7.44
N VAL A 576 -1.16 -33.41 8.10
CA VAL A 576 -0.94 -33.60 9.53
C VAL A 576 0.54 -33.78 9.78
N THR A 577 1.14 -32.81 10.48
CA THR A 577 2.55 -32.87 10.89
C THR A 577 2.71 -33.85 12.05
N ASN A 578 3.81 -34.61 12.06
CA ASN A 578 4.08 -35.71 13.00
C ASN A 578 3.10 -36.89 12.85
N ALA A 579 2.43 -37.06 11.71
CA ALA A 579 1.33 -38.02 11.54
C ALA A 579 1.68 -39.45 11.94
N ASP A 580 2.87 -39.93 11.62
CA ASP A 580 3.28 -41.29 11.94
C ASP A 580 3.90 -41.42 13.35
N MET A 581 4.76 -40.49 13.78
CA MET A 581 5.34 -40.53 15.14
C MET A 581 4.34 -40.21 16.26
N ALA A 582 3.26 -39.48 15.97
CA ALA A 582 2.31 -39.06 16.98
C ALA A 582 1.55 -40.26 17.56
N ARG A 583 1.47 -40.31 18.89
CA ARG A 583 0.61 -41.26 19.62
C ARG A 583 -0.72 -40.62 20.01
N LEU A 584 -0.79 -39.29 19.95
CA LEU A 584 -1.95 -38.48 20.32
C LEU A 584 -2.26 -37.47 19.21
N PHE A 585 -3.52 -37.39 18.79
CA PHE A 585 -4.01 -36.43 17.80
C PHE A 585 -4.98 -35.45 18.45
N ILE A 586 -4.78 -34.16 18.23
CA ILE A 586 -5.78 -33.13 18.52
C ILE A 586 -6.59 -32.90 17.25
N VAL A 587 -7.82 -33.42 17.24
CA VAL A 587 -8.67 -33.45 16.04
C VAL A 587 -9.76 -32.39 16.11
N PHE A 588 -9.83 -31.56 15.07
CA PHE A 588 -10.88 -30.57 14.90
C PHE A 588 -11.96 -31.11 13.98
N ALA A 589 -13.20 -31.15 14.44
CA ALA A 589 -14.31 -31.69 13.66
C ALA A 589 -15.60 -30.91 13.91
N LYS A 590 -16.50 -30.93 12.94
CA LYS A 590 -17.83 -30.35 13.06
C LYS A 590 -18.72 -31.20 13.98
N THR A 591 -19.22 -30.59 15.04
CA THR A 591 -20.20 -31.13 15.97
C THR A 591 -21.52 -30.41 15.75
N GLN A 592 -22.58 -31.10 15.36
CA GLN A 592 -23.90 -30.46 15.21
C GLN A 592 -24.33 -29.77 16.52
N ASN A 593 -24.58 -28.47 16.49
CA ASN A 593 -25.21 -27.77 17.61
C ASN A 593 -26.68 -28.16 17.72
N GLU A 594 -27.12 -28.52 18.92
CA GLU A 594 -28.55 -28.63 19.24
C GLU A 594 -29.16 -27.25 19.56
N LEU A 595 -28.36 -26.20 19.77
CA LEU A 595 -28.80 -24.94 20.40
C LEU A 595 -28.89 -23.71 19.47
N ASP A 596 -28.02 -23.54 18.47
CA ASP A 596 -28.14 -22.45 17.47
C ASP A 596 -27.47 -22.81 16.11
N PRO A 597 -28.22 -22.91 15.00
CA PRO A 597 -27.68 -23.17 13.66
C PRO A 597 -26.72 -22.10 13.11
N LYS A 598 -26.60 -20.93 13.77
CA LYS A 598 -25.76 -19.81 13.32
C LYS A 598 -24.37 -19.76 13.97
N GLU A 599 -24.13 -20.51 15.04
CA GLU A 599 -22.79 -20.61 15.63
C GLU A 599 -21.99 -21.71 14.93
N HIS A 600 -20.75 -21.41 14.53
CA HIS A 600 -19.93 -22.36 13.80
C HIS A 600 -19.46 -23.51 14.69
N ASP A 601 -19.78 -24.72 14.23
CA ASP A 601 -19.86 -25.97 14.98
C ASP A 601 -18.54 -26.75 15.14
N ILE A 602 -17.38 -26.10 15.23
CA ILE A 602 -16.10 -26.84 15.33
C ILE A 602 -15.75 -27.10 16.80
N SER A 603 -15.47 -28.36 17.13
CA SER A 603 -14.97 -28.79 18.44
C SER A 603 -13.61 -29.48 18.30
N ALA A 604 -12.83 -29.53 19.39
CA ALA A 604 -11.51 -30.14 19.43
C ALA A 604 -11.51 -31.38 20.34
N PHE A 605 -10.90 -32.48 19.88
CA PHE A 605 -10.92 -33.78 20.55
C PHE A 605 -9.52 -34.37 20.69
N ILE A 606 -9.27 -35.07 21.79
CA ILE A 606 -8.07 -35.90 21.99
C ILE A 606 -8.37 -37.30 21.46
N VAL A 607 -7.62 -37.77 20.46
CA VAL A 607 -7.76 -39.10 19.87
C VAL A 607 -6.41 -39.83 19.93
N GLU A 608 -6.39 -41.06 20.44
CA GLU A 608 -5.17 -41.85 20.51
C GLU A 608 -4.91 -42.57 19.18
N LYS A 609 -3.65 -42.71 18.75
CA LYS A 609 -3.31 -43.36 17.47
C LYS A 609 -3.82 -44.79 17.36
N ASN A 610 -3.92 -45.50 18.49
CA ASN A 610 -4.36 -46.89 18.53
C ASN A 610 -5.89 -47.05 18.64
N SER A 611 -6.66 -45.96 18.55
CA SER A 611 -8.11 -46.03 18.44
C SER A 611 -8.49 -46.89 17.23
N LYS A 612 -9.48 -47.78 17.44
CA LYS A 612 -10.00 -48.64 16.38
C LYS A 612 -10.48 -47.79 15.21
N ASP A 613 -10.26 -48.27 13.98
CA ASP A 613 -10.74 -47.65 12.74
C ASP A 613 -10.10 -46.28 12.42
N LEU A 614 -8.91 -46.02 12.98
CA LEU A 614 -8.01 -44.91 12.61
C LEU A 614 -6.88 -45.43 11.72
N LYS A 615 -6.62 -44.77 10.58
CA LYS A 615 -5.52 -45.10 9.66
C LYS A 615 -4.67 -43.88 9.32
N VAL A 616 -3.35 -44.07 9.16
CA VAL A 616 -2.41 -43.01 8.77
C VAL A 616 -1.74 -43.39 7.45
N THR A 617 -1.66 -42.43 6.53
CA THR A 617 -0.94 -42.56 5.25
C THR A 617 -0.01 -41.36 5.06
N LEU A 618 1.24 -41.57 4.68
CA LEU A 618 2.24 -40.49 4.58
C LEU A 618 2.27 -39.84 3.18
N HIS A 619 2.56 -38.54 3.15
CA HIS A 619 2.79 -37.77 1.93
C HIS A 619 4.25 -37.79 1.53
N ASP A 620 4.51 -38.00 0.23
CA ASP A 620 5.80 -37.68 -0.39
C ASP A 620 5.85 -36.19 -0.76
N LYS A 621 6.95 -35.51 -0.43
CA LYS A 621 7.04 -34.04 -0.40
C LYS A 621 8.39 -33.54 -0.92
N LEU A 622 8.36 -32.37 -1.57
CA LEU A 622 9.56 -31.68 -2.04
C LEU A 622 10.42 -31.09 -0.89
N CYS A 623 9.79 -30.70 0.20
CA CYS A 623 10.37 -29.94 1.29
C CYS A 623 10.08 -30.58 2.65
N LEU A 624 10.88 -30.22 3.66
CA LEU A 624 10.76 -30.71 5.04
C LEU A 624 10.63 -32.24 5.08
N ARG A 625 11.45 -32.93 4.26
CA ARG A 625 11.32 -34.37 4.01
C ARG A 625 11.47 -35.19 5.28
N GLY A 626 12.30 -34.73 6.22
CA GLY A 626 12.47 -35.35 7.54
C GLY A 626 11.24 -35.29 8.44
N VAL A 627 10.28 -34.39 8.14
CA VAL A 627 9.02 -34.27 8.88
C VAL A 627 8.02 -35.28 8.33
N GLN A 628 7.56 -36.16 9.20
CA GLN A 628 6.50 -37.11 8.89
C GLN A 628 5.15 -36.39 8.76
N THR A 629 4.80 -36.03 7.53
CA THR A 629 3.52 -35.40 7.20
C THR A 629 2.63 -36.37 6.46
N GLY A 630 1.35 -36.44 6.82
CA GLY A 630 0.43 -37.39 6.20
C GLY A 630 -1.04 -37.01 6.27
N VAL A 631 -1.85 -38.00 5.94
CA VAL A 631 -3.30 -38.01 6.02
C VAL A 631 -3.71 -38.98 7.14
N VAL A 632 -4.61 -38.53 8.01
CA VAL A 632 -5.23 -39.33 9.07
C VAL A 632 -6.69 -39.52 8.73
N HIS A 633 -7.10 -40.79 8.61
CA HIS A 633 -8.45 -41.22 8.28
C HIS A 633 -9.16 -41.70 9.53
N PHE A 634 -10.38 -41.23 9.72
CA PHE A 634 -11.27 -41.60 10.83
C PHE A 634 -12.51 -42.29 10.23
N GLU A 635 -12.61 -43.61 10.42
CA GLU A 635 -13.74 -44.43 9.99
C GLU A 635 -14.63 -44.74 11.21
N GLU A 636 -15.51 -43.79 11.59
CA GLU A 636 -16.41 -43.93 12.75
C GLU A 636 -15.68 -44.19 14.09
N VAL A 637 -14.59 -43.47 14.32
CA VAL A 637 -13.76 -43.61 15.52
C VAL A 637 -14.53 -43.12 16.75
N VAL A 638 -14.71 -44.00 17.74
CA VAL A 638 -15.38 -43.66 19.01
C VAL A 638 -14.42 -42.91 19.94
N VAL A 639 -14.81 -41.72 20.35
CA VAL A 639 -14.05 -40.81 21.23
C VAL A 639 -14.85 -40.57 22.51
N PRO A 640 -14.28 -40.83 23.71
CA PRO A 640 -14.96 -40.54 24.97
C PRO A 640 -15.32 -39.07 25.12
N GLY A 641 -16.46 -38.76 25.76
CA GLY A 641 -16.84 -37.37 26.04
C GLY A 641 -15.82 -36.62 26.91
N SER A 642 -15.07 -37.34 27.74
CA SER A 642 -13.95 -36.80 28.55
C SER A 642 -12.76 -36.32 27.72
N ASN A 643 -12.70 -36.66 26.42
CA ASN A 643 -11.63 -36.27 25.51
C ASN A 643 -11.97 -35.01 24.69
N LEU A 644 -13.13 -34.41 24.90
CA LEU A 644 -13.44 -33.06 24.41
C LEU A 644 -12.53 -32.03 25.10
N ILE A 645 -11.86 -31.18 24.32
CA ILE A 645 -11.03 -30.09 24.85
C ILE A 645 -11.87 -28.82 24.90
N GLY A 646 -11.90 -28.16 26.07
CA GLY A 646 -12.72 -26.98 26.29
C GLY A 646 -14.22 -27.31 26.21
N LYS A 647 -15.00 -26.42 25.61
CA LYS A 647 -16.46 -26.57 25.42
C LYS A 647 -16.80 -26.93 23.97
N LEU A 648 -17.98 -27.53 23.77
CA LEU A 648 -18.55 -27.73 22.42
C LEU A 648 -18.60 -26.38 21.68
N GLY A 649 -18.20 -26.38 20.40
CA GLY A 649 -18.13 -25.18 19.54
C GLY A 649 -16.90 -24.29 19.78
N GLN A 650 -16.06 -24.59 20.78
CA GLN A 650 -14.88 -23.77 21.10
C GLN A 650 -13.64 -24.07 20.23
N GLY A 651 -13.72 -25.03 19.31
CA GLY A 651 -12.57 -25.49 18.52
C GLY A 651 -11.90 -24.37 17.72
N PHE A 652 -12.65 -23.48 17.08
CA PHE A 652 -12.06 -22.40 16.30
C PHE A 652 -11.20 -21.44 17.16
N GLN A 653 -11.63 -21.16 18.39
CA GLN A 653 -10.85 -20.33 19.33
C GLN A 653 -9.56 -21.02 19.76
N ILE A 654 -9.63 -22.33 20.06
CA ILE A 654 -8.47 -23.15 20.44
C ILE A 654 -7.43 -23.15 19.32
N TYR A 655 -7.89 -23.32 18.08
CA TYR A 655 -7.03 -23.29 16.90
C TYR A 655 -6.30 -21.96 16.76
N LEU A 656 -7.02 -20.83 16.75
CA LEU A 656 -6.41 -19.51 16.60
C LEU A 656 -5.37 -19.21 17.68
N LYS A 657 -5.64 -19.58 18.93
CA LYS A 657 -4.70 -19.34 20.03
C LYS A 657 -3.43 -20.17 19.90
N SER A 658 -3.55 -21.41 19.39
CA SER A 658 -2.41 -22.29 19.15
C SER A 658 -1.48 -21.76 18.04
N LEU A 659 -2.03 -21.08 17.03
CA LEU A 659 -1.25 -20.46 15.95
C LEU A 659 -0.34 -19.32 16.41
N GLU A 660 -0.76 -18.53 17.39
CA GLU A 660 -0.01 -17.35 17.85
C GLU A 660 1.41 -17.72 18.30
N SER A 661 1.53 -18.75 19.16
CA SER A 661 2.83 -19.22 19.67
C SER A 661 3.61 -19.98 18.59
N PHE A 662 2.91 -20.75 17.76
CA PHE A 662 3.52 -21.48 16.65
C PHE A 662 4.23 -20.53 15.67
N ARG A 663 3.58 -19.43 15.26
CA ARG A 663 4.15 -18.43 14.33
C ARG A 663 5.47 -17.83 14.83
N ILE A 664 5.60 -17.60 16.14
CA ILE A 664 6.81 -17.06 16.76
C ILE A 664 7.94 -18.12 16.79
N ALA A 665 7.60 -19.38 17.05
CA ALA A 665 8.57 -20.47 16.98
C ALA A 665 9.10 -20.68 15.56
N MET A 666 8.22 -20.70 14.55
CA MET A 666 8.62 -20.85 13.15
C MET A 666 9.54 -19.73 12.66
N SER A 667 9.25 -18.53 13.15
CA SER A 667 10.02 -17.34 12.89
C SER A 667 11.46 -17.44 13.37
N SER A 668 11.66 -17.91 14.61
CA SER A 668 13.00 -18.08 15.20
C SER A 668 13.78 -19.26 14.62
N LEU A 669 13.10 -20.32 14.16
CA LEU A 669 13.73 -21.48 13.51
C LEU A 669 14.50 -21.13 12.22
N THR A 670 14.09 -20.08 11.49
CA THR A 670 14.82 -19.68 10.28
C THR A 670 16.03 -18.80 10.56
N LEU A 671 16.01 -18.08 11.67
CA LEU A 671 16.93 -16.98 11.94
C LEU A 671 18.37 -17.46 12.19
N GLY A 672 18.54 -18.46 13.06
CA GLY A 672 19.88 -18.97 13.42
C GLY A 672 20.64 -19.53 12.23
N THR A 673 19.95 -20.29 11.37
CA THR A 673 20.57 -20.88 10.18
C THR A 673 20.90 -19.85 9.12
N LEU A 674 20.07 -18.83 8.93
CA LEU A 674 20.39 -17.74 8.00
C LEU A 674 21.63 -16.97 8.44
N LYS A 675 21.82 -16.75 9.75
CA LYS A 675 23.06 -16.16 10.29
C LYS A 675 24.26 -17.07 9.99
N ALA A 676 24.14 -18.37 10.25
CA ALA A 676 25.21 -19.35 9.96
C ALA A 676 25.56 -19.42 8.45
N PHE A 677 24.56 -19.36 7.57
CA PHE A 677 24.80 -19.31 6.13
C PHE A 677 25.42 -17.99 5.69
N LEU A 678 25.00 -16.85 6.26
CA LEU A 678 25.64 -15.57 5.99
C LEU A 678 27.13 -15.64 6.35
N ASP A 679 27.49 -16.21 7.49
CA ASP A 679 28.89 -16.37 7.92
C ASP A 679 29.67 -17.28 6.96
N SER A 680 29.11 -18.45 6.65
CA SER A 680 29.75 -19.43 5.74
C SER A 680 29.97 -18.87 4.33
N VAL A 681 28.95 -18.24 3.77
CA VAL A 681 29.01 -17.62 2.43
C VAL A 681 29.95 -16.43 2.43
N THR A 682 29.95 -15.59 3.47
CA THR A 682 30.88 -14.47 3.60
C THR A 682 32.33 -14.95 3.63
N ASN A 683 32.62 -16.00 4.39
CA ASN A 683 33.95 -16.62 4.41
C ASN A 683 34.37 -17.12 3.02
N HIS A 684 33.47 -17.78 2.30
CA HIS A 684 33.74 -18.21 0.92
C HIS A 684 34.04 -17.03 -0.02
N ILE A 685 33.24 -15.98 0.05
CA ILE A 685 33.35 -14.79 -0.80
C ILE A 685 34.67 -14.03 -0.56
N ILE A 686 35.14 -13.97 0.69
CA ILE A 686 36.42 -13.33 1.04
C ILE A 686 37.59 -14.01 0.30
N HIS A 687 37.57 -15.33 0.20
CA HIS A 687 38.64 -16.12 -0.43
C HIS A 687 38.42 -16.40 -1.92
N CYS A 688 37.28 -16.03 -2.48
CA CYS A 688 36.96 -16.24 -3.88
C CYS A 688 37.44 -15.07 -4.74
N GLU A 689 38.43 -15.30 -5.61
CA GLU A 689 38.94 -14.29 -6.54
C GLU A 689 38.23 -14.35 -7.91
N ARG A 690 37.75 -13.19 -8.37
CA ARG A 690 37.20 -12.98 -9.73
C ARG A 690 37.72 -11.66 -10.26
N LEU A 691 37.98 -11.58 -11.57
CA LEU A 691 38.48 -10.35 -12.22
C LEU A 691 39.65 -9.68 -11.44
N ASN A 692 40.57 -10.50 -10.92
CA ASN A 692 41.77 -10.11 -10.17
C ASN A 692 41.55 -9.43 -8.80
N LYS A 693 40.38 -9.60 -8.16
CA LYS A 693 40.14 -9.18 -6.77
C LYS A 693 39.24 -10.17 -6.04
N SER A 694 39.24 -10.11 -4.71
CA SER A 694 38.28 -10.85 -3.89
C SER A 694 36.85 -10.42 -4.24
N LEU A 695 35.90 -11.35 -4.23
CA LEU A 695 34.49 -11.02 -4.40
C LEU A 695 34.00 -10.05 -3.32
N ALA A 696 34.58 -10.11 -2.12
CA ALA A 696 34.26 -9.20 -1.01
C ALA A 696 34.61 -7.73 -1.32
N ASP A 697 35.45 -7.44 -2.32
CA ASP A 697 35.84 -6.07 -2.69
C ASP A 697 34.85 -5.36 -3.61
N TYR A 698 33.91 -6.10 -4.20
CA TYR A 698 32.92 -5.50 -5.09
C TYR A 698 31.78 -4.84 -4.29
N PRO A 699 31.44 -3.57 -4.58
CA PRO A 699 30.37 -2.86 -3.89
C PRO A 699 29.02 -3.59 -3.96
N LEU A 700 28.70 -4.24 -5.08
CA LEU A 700 27.45 -5.01 -5.23
C LEU A 700 27.33 -6.14 -4.20
N ILE A 701 28.44 -6.85 -3.93
CA ILE A 701 28.47 -7.91 -2.92
C ILE A 701 28.32 -7.33 -1.52
N ARG A 702 29.03 -6.23 -1.21
CA ARG A 702 28.90 -5.55 0.10
C ARG A 702 27.48 -5.03 0.34
N THR A 703 26.84 -4.43 -0.66
CA THR A 703 25.44 -3.98 -0.58
C THR A 703 24.49 -5.14 -0.35
N ARG A 704 24.70 -6.29 -1.01
CA ARG A 704 23.92 -7.51 -0.79
C ARG A 704 24.04 -8.00 0.65
N LEU A 705 25.26 -8.15 1.17
CA LEU A 705 25.49 -8.57 2.56
C LEU A 705 24.85 -7.60 3.56
N SER A 706 24.92 -6.29 3.29
CA SER A 706 24.28 -5.27 4.12
C SER A 706 22.76 -5.41 4.16
N ARG A 707 22.12 -5.71 3.02
CA ARG A 707 20.66 -5.91 2.94
C ARG A 707 20.22 -7.19 3.66
N ILE A 708 20.96 -8.27 3.49
CA ILE A 708 20.72 -9.51 4.24
C ILE A 708 20.82 -9.22 5.74
N SER A 709 21.87 -8.52 6.17
CA SER A 709 22.10 -8.19 7.57
C SER A 709 20.99 -7.29 8.15
N SER A 710 20.50 -6.30 7.41
CA SER A 710 19.40 -5.43 7.88
C SER A 710 18.08 -6.19 8.01
N ILE A 711 17.79 -7.11 7.08
CA ILE A 711 16.61 -7.98 7.17
C ILE A 711 16.73 -8.91 8.38
N LEU A 712 17.87 -9.60 8.56
CA LEU A 712 18.09 -10.48 9.72
C LEU A 712 17.97 -9.73 11.04
N TYR A 713 18.50 -8.51 11.12
CA TYR A 713 18.36 -7.65 12.29
C TYR A 713 16.89 -7.32 12.57
N GLY A 714 16.08 -7.03 11.54
CA GLY A 714 14.63 -6.85 11.66
C GLY A 714 13.91 -8.11 12.13
N MET A 715 14.22 -9.27 11.52
CA MET A 715 13.63 -10.57 11.86
C MET A 715 13.87 -10.94 13.32
N GLU A 716 15.12 -10.80 13.78
CA GLU A 716 15.52 -11.04 15.16
C GLU A 716 14.84 -10.08 16.12
N SER A 717 14.89 -8.78 15.83
CA SER A 717 14.31 -7.75 16.68
C SER A 717 12.81 -7.99 16.89
N ALA A 718 12.05 -8.23 15.83
CA ALA A 718 10.63 -8.48 15.92
C ALA A 718 10.30 -9.79 16.67
N SER A 719 11.06 -10.86 16.44
CA SER A 719 10.81 -12.16 17.09
C SER A 719 11.00 -12.09 18.61
N TYR A 720 12.12 -11.52 19.07
CA TYR A 720 12.38 -11.33 20.50
C TYR A 720 11.44 -10.30 21.12
N PHE A 721 11.06 -9.26 20.39
CA PHE A 721 10.11 -8.26 20.85
C PHE A 721 8.74 -8.86 21.15
N THR A 722 8.20 -9.71 20.26
CA THR A 722 6.93 -10.40 20.52
C THR A 722 7.03 -11.45 21.61
N ALA A 723 8.14 -12.21 21.65
CA ALA A 723 8.38 -13.17 22.72
C ALA A 723 8.36 -12.50 24.10
N ALA A 724 8.97 -11.31 24.20
CA ALA A 724 8.97 -10.55 25.43
C ALA A 724 7.60 -9.94 25.79
N ILE A 725 6.78 -9.54 24.80
CA ILE A 725 5.39 -9.13 25.04
C ILE A 725 4.58 -10.30 25.62
N LEU A 726 4.76 -11.52 25.10
CA LEU A 726 4.12 -12.73 25.64
C LEU A 726 4.53 -13.02 27.08
N ASP A 727 5.81 -12.87 27.40
CA ASP A 727 6.35 -13.17 28.73
C ASP A 727 5.92 -12.12 29.79
N SER A 728 5.82 -10.85 29.39
CA SER A 728 5.61 -9.71 30.31
C SER A 728 4.17 -9.21 30.41
N THR A 729 3.22 -9.75 29.63
CA THR A 729 1.84 -9.25 29.61
C THR A 729 0.86 -10.27 30.20
N VAL A 730 -0.07 -9.81 31.03
CA VAL A 730 -1.20 -10.62 31.50
C VAL A 730 -2.19 -10.80 30.35
N ASN A 731 -2.47 -12.05 29.96
CA ASN A 731 -3.36 -12.40 28.84
C ASN A 731 -2.99 -11.64 27.55
N PRO A 732 -1.78 -11.89 27.00
CA PRO A 732 -1.29 -11.16 25.84
C PRO A 732 -2.17 -11.40 24.61
N ASP A 733 -2.47 -10.32 23.90
CA ASP A 733 -3.13 -10.32 22.59
C ASP A 733 -2.08 -9.98 21.53
N VAL A 734 -1.43 -11.04 21.01
CA VAL A 734 -0.35 -10.94 19.99
C VAL A 734 -0.80 -11.50 18.64
N ALA A 735 -2.11 -11.53 18.39
CA ALA A 735 -2.69 -12.13 17.20
C ALA A 735 -2.21 -11.45 15.90
N LEU A 736 -2.09 -10.12 15.90
CA LEU A 736 -1.62 -9.37 14.73
C LEU A 736 -0.10 -9.37 14.63
N GLU A 737 0.58 -9.26 15.77
CA GLU A 737 2.03 -9.27 15.91
C GLU A 737 2.60 -10.59 15.39
N SER A 738 2.05 -11.73 15.84
CA SER A 738 2.45 -13.05 15.37
C SER A 738 2.23 -13.24 13.86
N ALA A 739 1.15 -12.69 13.31
CA ALA A 739 0.91 -12.70 11.86
C ALA A 739 1.92 -11.82 11.10
N ALA A 740 2.24 -10.63 11.62
CA ALA A 740 3.23 -9.72 11.04
C ALA A 740 4.62 -10.37 11.01
N ILE A 741 5.04 -11.01 12.11
CA ILE A 741 6.33 -11.72 12.15
C ILE A 741 6.33 -12.87 11.14
N LYS A 742 5.26 -13.68 11.06
CA LYS A 742 5.17 -14.77 10.08
C LYS A 742 5.37 -14.27 8.66
N LEU A 743 4.69 -13.19 8.31
CA LEU A 743 4.79 -12.55 6.99
C LEU A 743 6.21 -12.04 6.73
N PHE A 744 6.75 -11.24 7.64
CA PHE A 744 8.06 -10.63 7.49
C PHE A 744 9.18 -11.66 7.43
N ASN A 745 9.16 -12.65 8.32
CA ASN A 745 10.22 -13.64 8.42
C ASN A 745 10.19 -14.68 7.31
N SER A 746 9.01 -15.16 6.88
CA SER A 746 8.93 -16.11 5.77
C SER A 746 9.45 -15.51 4.46
N GLU A 747 9.09 -14.25 4.18
CA GLU A 747 9.51 -13.55 2.96
C GLU A 747 10.97 -13.09 3.05
N GLY A 748 11.39 -12.60 4.23
CA GLY A 748 12.77 -12.26 4.52
C GLY A 748 13.71 -13.46 4.40
N ALA A 749 13.32 -14.63 4.90
CA ALA A 749 14.12 -15.84 4.81
C ALA A 749 14.33 -16.29 3.35
N LEU A 750 13.26 -16.33 2.54
CA LEU A 750 13.36 -16.65 1.11
C LEU A 750 14.21 -15.64 0.35
N TYR A 751 14.06 -14.35 0.64
CA TYR A 751 14.90 -13.30 0.06
C TYR A 751 16.38 -13.53 0.41
N CYS A 752 16.70 -13.68 1.70
CA CYS A 752 18.07 -13.87 2.18
C CYS A 752 18.72 -15.12 1.56
N LEU A 753 18.01 -16.25 1.50
CA LEU A 753 18.52 -17.48 0.89
C LEU A 753 18.82 -17.29 -0.59
N ARG A 754 17.90 -16.67 -1.34
CA ARG A 754 18.13 -16.39 -2.76
C ARG A 754 19.37 -15.54 -2.97
N GLU A 755 19.53 -14.46 -2.20
CA GLU A 755 20.71 -13.58 -2.30
C GLU A 755 22.00 -14.30 -1.92
N LEU A 756 21.99 -15.16 -0.89
CA LEU A 756 23.14 -15.98 -0.49
C LEU A 756 23.52 -17.00 -1.58
N MET A 757 22.53 -17.67 -2.17
CA MET A 757 22.73 -18.58 -3.30
C MET A 757 23.29 -17.85 -4.52
N GLU A 758 22.77 -16.67 -4.86
CA GLU A 758 23.29 -15.82 -5.93
C GLU A 758 24.73 -15.35 -5.67
N ALA A 759 25.10 -15.12 -4.41
CA ALA A 759 26.45 -14.74 -4.04
C ALA A 759 27.46 -15.89 -4.23
N LEU A 760 27.02 -17.15 -4.04
CA LEU A 760 27.79 -18.35 -4.39
C LEU A 760 27.76 -18.68 -5.88
N GLY A 761 26.73 -18.24 -6.60
CA GLY A 761 26.49 -18.56 -8.00
C GLY A 761 26.06 -20.02 -8.21
N SER A 762 26.42 -20.60 -9.36
CA SER A 762 26.00 -21.95 -9.76
C SER A 762 26.40 -23.06 -8.79
N SER A 763 27.44 -22.86 -7.97
CA SER A 763 27.85 -23.82 -6.94
C SER A 763 26.75 -24.09 -5.89
N SER A 764 25.85 -23.13 -5.67
CA SER A 764 24.71 -23.31 -4.77
C SER A 764 23.68 -24.31 -5.27
N LEU A 765 23.72 -24.68 -6.55
CA LEU A 765 22.79 -25.62 -7.19
C LEU A 765 23.32 -27.07 -7.22
N LEU A 766 24.53 -27.30 -6.71
CA LEU A 766 25.10 -28.64 -6.68
C LEU A 766 24.39 -29.53 -5.63
N PRO A 767 24.19 -30.83 -5.92
CA PRO A 767 23.68 -31.77 -4.94
C PRO A 767 24.54 -31.76 -3.67
N GLY A 768 23.89 -31.80 -2.50
CA GLY A 768 24.56 -31.73 -1.20
C GLY A 768 24.82 -30.31 -0.68
N CYS A 769 24.52 -29.26 -1.46
CA CYS A 769 24.56 -27.90 -0.95
C CYS A 769 23.44 -27.67 0.08
N GLN A 770 23.81 -27.32 1.32
CA GLN A 770 22.83 -27.10 2.39
C GLN A 770 21.88 -25.93 2.10
N LEU A 771 22.32 -24.91 1.35
CA LEU A 771 21.48 -23.77 0.97
C LEU A 771 20.32 -24.18 0.05
N GLU A 772 20.54 -25.08 -0.91
CA GLU A 772 19.49 -25.61 -1.79
C GLU A 772 18.40 -26.32 -0.99
N LYS A 773 18.82 -27.25 -0.12
CA LYS A 773 17.91 -28.00 0.74
C LYS A 773 17.12 -27.04 1.63
N TYR A 774 17.82 -26.12 2.28
CA TYR A 774 17.19 -25.19 3.21
C TYR A 774 16.22 -24.23 2.48
N HIS A 775 16.54 -23.82 1.25
CA HIS A 775 15.63 -23.06 0.39
C HIS A 775 14.33 -23.83 0.10
N ARG A 776 14.41 -25.13 -0.24
CA ARG A 776 13.20 -25.98 -0.34
C ARG A 776 12.43 -26.04 0.97
N ASP A 777 13.11 -26.25 2.09
CA ASP A 777 12.48 -26.36 3.41
C ASP A 777 11.76 -25.06 3.84
N VAL A 778 12.38 -23.90 3.64
CA VAL A 778 11.79 -22.58 3.95
C VAL A 778 10.61 -22.26 3.02
N LEU A 779 10.64 -22.70 1.77
CA LEU A 779 9.49 -22.58 0.88
C LEU A 779 8.28 -23.30 1.46
N GLY A 780 8.47 -24.55 1.94
CA GLY A 780 7.44 -25.27 2.67
C GLY A 780 6.93 -24.48 3.87
N LEU A 781 7.86 -23.95 4.66
CA LEU A 781 7.55 -23.17 5.86
C LEU A 781 6.68 -21.93 5.61
N SER A 782 6.89 -21.24 4.49
CA SER A 782 6.09 -20.07 4.12
C SER A 782 4.59 -20.40 3.92
N MET A 783 4.29 -21.66 3.62
CA MET A 783 2.93 -22.18 3.42
C MET A 783 2.30 -22.77 4.69
N PHE A 784 3.09 -22.97 5.76
CA PHE A 784 2.54 -23.40 7.04
C PHE A 784 1.61 -22.32 7.59
N ASP A 785 0.53 -22.77 8.24
CA ASP A 785 -0.51 -21.89 8.75
C ASP A 785 -1.17 -21.02 7.64
N GLY A 786 -1.29 -21.61 6.46
CA GLY A 786 -1.93 -21.02 5.30
C GLY A 786 -1.02 -20.07 4.49
N PRO A 787 -1.42 -19.76 3.25
CA PRO A 787 -0.68 -18.85 2.38
C PRO A 787 -0.51 -17.45 3.01
N ASN A 788 0.60 -16.77 2.70
CA ASN A 788 0.86 -15.41 3.20
C ASN A 788 -0.28 -14.43 2.88
N ASP A 789 -0.96 -14.57 1.74
CA ASP A 789 -2.08 -13.68 1.42
C ASP A 789 -3.27 -13.83 2.37
N ILE A 790 -3.51 -15.03 2.91
CA ILE A 790 -4.54 -15.23 3.94
C ILE A 790 -4.10 -14.61 5.26
N ALA A 791 -2.83 -14.73 5.64
CA ALA A 791 -2.30 -14.06 6.84
C ALA A 791 -2.37 -12.52 6.71
N ARG A 792 -2.14 -11.96 5.53
CA ARG A 792 -2.33 -10.53 5.22
C ARG A 792 -3.77 -10.07 5.38
N LEU A 793 -4.71 -10.83 4.82
CA LEU A 793 -6.14 -10.54 4.97
C LEU A 793 -6.58 -10.68 6.42
N TYR A 794 -6.14 -11.73 7.12
CA TYR A 794 -6.40 -11.92 8.54
C TYR A 794 -5.94 -10.72 9.37
N LEU A 795 -4.70 -10.25 9.14
CA LEU A 795 -4.10 -9.15 9.87
C LEU A 795 -4.90 -7.85 9.67
N SER A 796 -5.17 -7.49 8.42
CA SER A 796 -5.88 -6.27 8.06
C SER A 796 -7.36 -6.29 8.48
N LEU A 797 -8.09 -7.38 8.19
CA LEU A 797 -9.51 -7.51 8.53
C LEU A 797 -9.74 -7.59 10.04
N SER A 798 -8.84 -8.25 10.79
CA SER A 798 -8.89 -8.24 12.26
C SER A 798 -8.64 -6.84 12.83
N GLY A 799 -7.74 -6.06 12.22
CA GLY A 799 -7.53 -4.65 12.55
C GLY A 799 -8.77 -3.79 12.24
N PHE A 800 -9.38 -3.96 11.08
CA PHE A 800 -10.64 -3.28 10.73
C PHE A 800 -11.79 -3.64 11.66
N LYS A 801 -11.93 -4.91 12.02
CA LYS A 801 -12.91 -5.38 13.01
C LYS A 801 -12.71 -4.67 14.34
N TYR A 802 -11.47 -4.59 14.83
CA TYR A 802 -11.15 -3.89 16.07
C TYR A 802 -11.56 -2.40 16.05
N VAL A 803 -11.31 -1.70 14.93
CA VAL A 803 -11.77 -0.31 14.75
C VAL A 803 -13.30 -0.25 14.70
N GLY A 804 -13.95 -1.16 13.98
CA GLY A 804 -15.40 -1.28 13.91
C GLY A 804 -16.05 -1.46 15.29
N ASP A 805 -15.48 -2.31 16.13
CA ASP A 805 -15.99 -2.60 17.48
C ASP A 805 -15.76 -1.43 18.46
N LYS A 806 -14.62 -0.76 18.38
CA LYS A 806 -14.24 0.33 19.32
C LYS A 806 -14.69 1.72 18.90
N ALA A 807 -14.93 1.95 17.61
CA ALA A 807 -15.22 3.26 17.03
C ALA A 807 -16.43 3.22 16.08
N LEU A 808 -17.40 2.33 16.33
CA LEU A 808 -18.59 2.16 15.49
C LEU A 808 -19.32 3.47 15.17
N ASP A 809 -19.52 4.32 16.18
CA ASP A 809 -20.20 5.61 16.01
C ASP A 809 -19.43 6.59 15.14
N PHE A 810 -18.10 6.53 15.18
CA PHE A 810 -17.25 7.33 14.31
C PHE A 810 -17.31 6.83 12.87
N VAL A 811 -17.25 5.51 12.66
CA VAL A 811 -17.41 4.88 11.34
C VAL A 811 -18.79 5.19 10.75
N LYS A 812 -19.87 5.13 11.55
CA LYS A 812 -21.22 5.54 11.12
C LYS A 812 -21.28 6.99 10.67
N LYS A 813 -20.58 7.90 11.36
CA LYS A 813 -20.49 9.32 10.98
C LYS A 813 -19.71 9.50 9.68
N LEU A 814 -18.57 8.81 9.52
CA LEU A 814 -17.75 8.82 8.30
C LEU A 814 -18.54 8.39 7.05
N ARG A 815 -19.35 7.32 7.17
CA ARG A 815 -20.19 6.82 6.06
C ARG A 815 -21.38 7.72 5.71
N ASN A 816 -21.75 8.64 6.61
CA ASN A 816 -22.88 9.57 6.45
C ASN A 816 -22.41 11.03 6.42
N PRO A 817 -21.53 11.42 5.48
CA PRO A 817 -20.87 12.73 5.50
C PRO A 817 -21.87 13.89 5.38
N PHE A 818 -23.01 13.65 4.71
CA PHE A 818 -24.08 14.64 4.56
C PHE A 818 -24.79 14.97 5.87
N PHE A 819 -24.99 13.98 6.75
CA PHE A 819 -25.69 14.15 8.02
C PHE A 819 -24.78 14.70 9.13
N PHE A 820 -23.44 14.64 8.95
CA PHE A 820 -22.45 15.14 9.91
C PHE A 820 -21.44 16.12 9.28
N PRO A 821 -21.90 17.23 8.69
CA PRO A 821 -21.04 18.13 7.89
C PRO A 821 -19.93 18.80 8.70
N PHE A 822 -20.19 19.16 9.97
CA PHE A 822 -19.17 19.75 10.85
C PHE A 822 -18.04 18.77 11.19
N THR A 823 -18.38 17.50 11.45
CA THR A 823 -17.39 16.44 11.70
C THR A 823 -16.55 16.20 10.45
N MET A 824 -17.17 16.13 9.27
CA MET A 824 -16.44 15.97 8.01
C MET A 824 -15.54 17.15 7.70
N MET A 825 -16.01 18.38 7.90
CA MET A 825 -15.20 19.57 7.70
C MET A 825 -13.98 19.58 8.64
N LYS A 826 -14.17 19.19 9.91
CA LYS A 826 -13.06 19.05 10.88
C LYS A 826 -12.06 17.99 10.43
N LEU A 827 -12.53 16.81 9.99
CA LEU A 827 -11.67 15.74 9.50
C LEU A 827 -10.92 16.14 8.23
N GLN A 828 -11.57 16.77 7.27
CA GLN A 828 -10.92 17.27 6.05
C GLN A 828 -9.87 18.34 6.37
N PHE A 829 -10.12 19.18 7.38
CA PHE A 829 -9.13 20.16 7.84
C PHE A 829 -7.92 19.50 8.52
N ILE A 830 -8.13 18.46 9.33
CA ILE A 830 -7.06 17.64 9.94
C ILE A 830 -6.23 16.95 8.84
N ARG A 831 -6.91 16.27 7.89
CA ARG A 831 -6.27 15.59 6.76
C ARG A 831 -5.49 16.55 5.87
N PHE A 832 -6.04 17.73 5.62
CA PHE A 832 -5.34 18.78 4.87
C PHE A 832 -4.05 19.19 5.58
N LYS A 833 -4.09 19.37 6.91
CA LYS A 833 -2.88 19.63 7.70
C LYS A 833 -1.87 18.50 7.62
N HIS A 834 -2.29 17.24 7.76
CA HIS A 834 -1.42 16.06 7.62
C HIS A 834 -0.73 16.05 6.24
N ARG A 835 -1.48 16.24 5.15
CA ARG A 835 -0.96 16.27 3.77
C ARG A 835 0.00 17.43 3.50
N GLN A 836 -0.22 18.59 4.13
CA GLN A 836 0.67 19.75 4.03
C GLN A 836 1.90 19.64 4.97
N GLY A 837 2.04 18.54 5.72
CA GLY A 837 3.14 18.32 6.65
C GLY A 837 2.99 19.03 8.00
N TYR A 838 1.86 19.67 8.27
CA TYR A 838 1.53 20.25 9.57
C TYR A 838 1.01 19.16 10.51
N ILE A 839 1.91 18.30 10.97
CA ILE A 839 1.60 17.18 11.86
C ILE A 839 1.84 17.61 13.30
N LYS A 840 0.84 17.40 14.15
CA LYS A 840 0.99 17.55 15.59
C LYS A 840 1.38 16.20 16.17
N TYR A 841 2.67 16.03 16.46
CA TYR A 841 3.18 14.87 17.18
C TYR A 841 2.62 14.92 18.60
N ASN A 842 1.63 14.07 18.88
CA ASN A 842 0.92 14.06 20.16
C ASN A 842 1.42 12.93 21.06
N GLN A 843 2.05 11.90 20.48
CA GLN A 843 2.50 10.70 21.19
C GLN A 843 3.99 10.76 21.50
N ASP A 844 4.75 11.64 20.84
CA ASP A 844 6.18 11.89 21.08
C ASP A 844 7.03 10.61 21.06
N LEU A 845 6.89 9.84 19.98
CA LEU A 845 7.67 8.60 19.80
C LEU A 845 9.18 8.91 19.76
N ALA A 846 9.55 10.05 19.18
CA ALA A 846 10.94 10.48 19.10
C ALA A 846 11.57 10.74 20.47
N GLY A 847 10.79 11.19 21.46
CA GLY A 847 11.26 11.38 22.84
C GLY A 847 11.62 10.09 23.59
N HIS A 848 11.13 8.93 23.11
CA HIS A 848 11.32 7.63 23.76
C HIS A 848 12.42 6.77 23.10
N ILE A 849 13.10 7.30 22.09
CA ILE A 849 14.20 6.63 21.37
C ILE A 849 15.48 7.44 21.45
N HIS A 850 16.61 6.81 21.10
CA HIS A 850 17.90 7.48 21.13
C HIS A 850 17.92 8.71 20.19
N PRO A 851 18.56 9.85 20.56
CA PRO A 851 18.59 11.08 19.76
C PRO A 851 19.02 10.91 18.30
N SER A 852 19.92 9.97 18.00
CA SER A 852 20.34 9.67 16.61
C SER A 852 19.23 9.08 15.74
N LEU A 853 18.16 8.56 16.34
CA LEU A 853 17.02 7.93 15.65
C LEU A 853 15.78 8.83 15.61
N VAL A 854 15.86 10.06 16.13
CA VAL A 854 14.72 11.01 16.22
C VAL A 854 14.04 11.24 14.87
N GLU A 855 14.80 11.31 13.77
CA GLU A 855 14.23 11.44 12.43
C GLU A 855 13.29 10.27 12.11
N TRP A 856 13.71 9.05 12.43
CA TRP A 856 12.96 7.84 12.17
C TRP A 856 11.75 7.68 13.09
N GLY A 857 11.86 8.06 14.37
CA GLY A 857 10.71 8.14 15.29
C GLY A 857 9.64 9.12 14.82
N ASN A 858 10.05 10.32 14.39
CA ASN A 858 9.12 11.32 13.83
C ASN A 858 8.46 10.83 12.53
N LYS A 859 9.23 10.15 11.65
CA LYS A 859 8.67 9.52 10.45
C LYS A 859 7.65 8.44 10.82
N LEU A 860 7.96 7.56 11.77
CA LEU A 860 7.03 6.52 12.22
C LEU A 860 5.70 7.11 12.73
N GLU A 861 5.75 8.12 13.62
CA GLU A 861 4.54 8.79 14.12
C GLU A 861 3.74 9.48 12.99
N LYS A 862 4.43 10.14 12.06
CA LYS A 862 3.80 10.74 10.87
C LYS A 862 3.05 9.71 10.03
N TYR A 863 3.68 8.58 9.74
CA TYR A 863 3.08 7.55 8.88
C TYR A 863 2.03 6.72 9.61
N LEU A 864 2.10 6.61 10.94
CA LEU A 864 1.03 6.05 11.75
C LEU A 864 -0.27 6.86 11.64
N LEU A 865 -0.18 8.20 11.61
CA LEU A 865 -1.34 9.06 11.37
C LEU A 865 -1.90 8.91 9.95
N HIS A 866 -1.03 8.78 8.94
CA HIS A 866 -1.47 8.49 7.57
C HIS A 866 -2.12 7.10 7.44
N PHE A 867 -1.64 6.13 8.23
CA PHE A 867 -2.24 4.79 8.32
C PHE A 867 -3.64 4.84 8.90
N GLU A 868 -3.85 5.61 9.98
CA GLU A 868 -5.18 5.86 10.54
C GLU A 868 -6.12 6.51 9.49
N ASP A 869 -5.63 7.52 8.76
CA ASP A 869 -6.39 8.18 7.69
C ASP A 869 -6.79 7.19 6.59
N ALA A 870 -5.87 6.32 6.15
CA ALA A 870 -6.12 5.29 5.14
C ALA A 870 -7.13 4.23 5.60
N VAL A 871 -7.02 3.76 6.85
CA VAL A 871 -7.98 2.83 7.46
C VAL A 871 -9.38 3.46 7.50
N ASN A 872 -9.47 4.72 7.92
CA ASN A 872 -10.73 5.45 7.98
C ASN A 872 -11.34 5.69 6.59
N ASP A 873 -10.53 5.96 5.58
CA ASP A 873 -10.98 6.14 4.19
C ASP A 873 -11.58 4.84 3.63
N LEU A 874 -10.90 3.71 3.83
CA LEU A 874 -11.40 2.41 3.38
C LEU A 874 -12.67 1.96 4.12
N LEU A 875 -12.76 2.22 5.43
CA LEU A 875 -13.99 1.96 6.20
C LEU A 875 -15.14 2.89 5.80
N ALA A 876 -14.85 4.13 5.41
CA ALA A 876 -15.86 5.06 4.91
C ALA A 876 -16.40 4.63 3.54
N GLU A 877 -15.53 4.11 2.67
CA GLU A 877 -15.87 3.64 1.33
C GLU A 877 -16.62 2.29 1.36
N HIS A 878 -16.03 1.25 1.95
CA HIS A 878 -16.54 -0.12 1.86
C HIS A 878 -17.40 -0.52 3.08
N GLY A 879 -17.09 0.00 4.27
CA GLY A 879 -17.78 -0.40 5.49
C GLY A 879 -17.68 -1.90 5.77
N LYS A 880 -18.82 -2.62 5.77
CA LYS A 880 -18.84 -4.08 6.01
C LYS A 880 -18.31 -4.88 4.81
N ASP A 881 -18.43 -4.31 3.61
CA ASP A 881 -18.04 -4.96 2.36
C ASP A 881 -16.51 -4.90 2.14
N ILE A 882 -15.75 -4.41 3.14
CA ILE A 882 -14.28 -4.38 3.12
C ILE A 882 -13.66 -5.78 3.03
N VAL A 883 -14.39 -6.81 3.46
CA VAL A 883 -13.98 -8.21 3.37
C VAL A 883 -13.80 -8.64 1.90
N ASP A 884 -14.64 -8.12 0.99
CA ASP A 884 -14.59 -8.44 -0.43
C ASP A 884 -13.55 -7.57 -1.18
N ALA A 885 -13.18 -6.42 -0.62
CA ALA A 885 -12.24 -5.47 -1.22
C ALA A 885 -10.76 -5.85 -1.00
N GLN A 886 -10.38 -7.11 -1.19
CA GLN A 886 -9.12 -7.74 -0.72
C GLN A 886 -7.80 -7.02 -1.07
N ILE A 887 -7.74 -6.24 -2.15
CA ILE A 887 -6.50 -5.60 -2.64
C ILE A 887 -5.96 -4.55 -1.66
N ASP A 888 -6.82 -3.67 -1.15
CA ASP A 888 -6.38 -2.57 -0.28
C ASP A 888 -6.08 -3.01 1.17
N PRO A 889 -6.86 -3.92 1.79
CA PRO A 889 -6.48 -4.62 3.03
C PRO A 889 -5.13 -5.34 2.90
N ARG A 890 -4.83 -5.98 1.76
CA ARG A 890 -3.51 -6.58 1.51
C ARG A 890 -2.39 -5.55 1.61
N LYS A 891 -2.54 -4.37 0.98
CA LYS A 891 -1.55 -3.27 1.06
C LYS A 891 -1.41 -2.72 2.49
N LEU A 892 -2.53 -2.51 3.18
CA LEU A 892 -2.50 -2.08 4.58
C LEU A 892 -1.78 -3.08 5.49
N SER A 893 -1.99 -4.38 5.27
CA SER A 893 -1.33 -5.40 6.07
C SER A 893 0.19 -5.37 5.92
N TYR A 894 0.67 -5.07 4.71
CA TYR A 894 2.08 -4.89 4.42
C TYR A 894 2.64 -3.68 5.19
N ILE A 895 1.95 -2.53 5.12
CA ILE A 895 2.34 -1.32 5.86
C ILE A 895 2.38 -1.59 7.37
N ALA A 896 1.36 -2.24 7.93
CA ALA A 896 1.28 -2.55 9.35
C ALA A 896 2.40 -3.49 9.81
N THR A 897 2.76 -4.48 8.98
CA THR A 897 3.88 -5.39 9.23
C THR A 897 5.20 -4.63 9.28
N GLU A 898 5.45 -3.74 8.32
CA GLU A 898 6.65 -2.90 8.30
C GLU A 898 6.73 -1.98 9.53
N PHE A 899 5.63 -1.35 9.94
CA PHE A 899 5.61 -0.51 11.16
C PHE A 899 5.93 -1.31 12.42
N TYR A 900 5.44 -2.54 12.51
CA TYR A 900 5.71 -3.39 13.66
C TYR A 900 7.20 -3.73 13.77
N VAL A 901 7.81 -4.21 12.68
CA VAL A 901 9.24 -4.54 12.66
C VAL A 901 10.09 -3.29 12.85
N TRP A 902 9.71 -2.17 12.25
CA TRP A 902 10.37 -0.88 12.43
C TRP A 902 10.35 -0.46 13.92
N SER A 903 9.22 -0.61 14.60
CA SER A 903 9.11 -0.32 16.05
C SER A 903 10.08 -1.17 16.87
N ALA A 904 10.16 -2.48 16.59
CA ALA A 904 11.09 -3.39 17.27
C ALA A 904 12.57 -3.02 17.01
N VAL A 905 12.91 -2.64 15.78
CA VAL A 905 14.26 -2.21 15.37
C VAL A 905 14.69 -0.92 16.09
N LEU A 906 13.82 0.09 16.15
CA LEU A 906 14.11 1.35 16.85
C LEU A 906 14.27 1.13 18.36
N SER A 907 13.39 0.31 18.94
CA SER A 907 13.40 -0.07 20.34
C SER A 907 14.72 -0.77 20.70
N ARG A 908 15.09 -1.83 19.96
CA ARG A 908 16.33 -2.58 20.16
C ARG A 908 17.58 -1.72 19.99
N CYS A 909 17.64 -0.93 18.91
CA CYS A 909 18.79 -0.10 18.63
C CYS A 909 18.99 0.99 19.70
N SER A 910 17.90 1.61 20.16
CA SER A 910 17.95 2.61 21.24
C SER A 910 18.49 1.99 22.52
N ARG A 911 18.00 0.80 22.89
CA ARG A 911 18.50 0.01 24.02
C ARG A 911 19.98 -0.32 23.88
N SER A 912 20.43 -0.82 22.73
CA SER A 912 21.84 -1.18 22.49
C SER A 912 22.78 0.03 22.69
N TYR A 913 22.37 1.20 22.21
CA TYR A 913 23.14 2.43 22.37
C TYR A 913 23.14 2.93 23.83
N CYS A 914 21.98 2.98 24.48
CA CYS A 914 21.86 3.45 25.87
C CYS A 914 22.66 2.58 26.86
N LEU A 915 22.75 1.28 26.62
CA LEU A 915 23.56 0.36 27.43
C LEU A 915 25.06 0.36 27.07
N GLY A 916 25.45 0.99 25.96
CA GLY A 916 26.84 1.02 25.50
C GLY A 916 27.36 -0.34 25.02
N MET A 917 26.51 -1.12 24.32
CA MET A 917 26.93 -2.42 23.77
C MET A 917 28.09 -2.25 22.77
N ARG A 918 29.00 -3.24 22.71
CA ARG A 918 30.23 -3.19 21.91
C ARG A 918 30.04 -2.70 20.46
N ASN A 919 28.96 -3.13 19.81
CA ASN A 919 28.68 -2.85 18.40
C ASN A 919 27.50 -1.89 18.19
N CYS A 920 27.15 -1.07 19.19
CA CYS A 920 25.97 -0.20 19.13
C CYS A 920 25.96 0.77 17.93
N HIS A 921 27.14 1.28 17.51
CA HIS A 921 27.26 2.12 16.32
C HIS A 921 26.95 1.36 15.02
N HIS A 922 27.26 0.07 14.96
CA HIS A 922 26.92 -0.76 13.80
C HIS A 922 25.42 -1.08 13.78
N GLU A 923 24.84 -1.40 14.94
CA GLU A 923 23.38 -1.56 15.08
C GLU A 923 22.63 -0.29 14.67
N LEU A 924 23.16 0.89 15.00
CA LEU A 924 22.60 2.17 14.55
C LEU A 924 22.57 2.28 13.02
N ARG A 925 23.66 1.93 12.34
CA ARG A 925 23.72 1.93 10.87
C ARG A 925 22.78 0.89 10.24
N LEU A 926 22.68 -0.29 10.83
CA LEU A 926 21.74 -1.33 10.39
C LEU A 926 20.29 -0.89 10.57
N ALA A 927 19.97 -0.27 11.70
CA ALA A 927 18.65 0.28 11.96
C ALA A 927 18.32 1.40 10.96
N GLU A 928 19.23 2.36 10.72
CA GLU A 928 19.06 3.40 9.70
C GLU A 928 18.80 2.80 8.31
N ALA A 929 19.60 1.83 7.89
CA ALA A 929 19.44 1.15 6.60
C ALA A 929 18.09 0.42 6.50
N PHE A 930 17.70 -0.30 7.56
CA PHE A 930 16.40 -0.97 7.62
C PHE A 930 15.23 0.01 7.51
N CYS A 931 15.25 1.09 8.30
CA CYS A 931 14.21 2.12 8.31
C CYS A 931 14.09 2.80 6.95
N PHE A 932 15.23 3.09 6.32
CA PHE A 932 15.27 3.68 4.99
C PHE A 932 14.68 2.74 3.94
N ASP A 933 15.12 1.48 3.87
CA ASP A 933 14.57 0.53 2.90
C ASP A 933 13.08 0.27 3.15
N SER A 934 12.65 0.16 4.42
CA SER A 934 11.23 -0.01 4.80
C SER A 934 10.36 1.15 4.31
N TYR A 935 10.82 2.38 4.52
CA TYR A 935 10.17 3.60 4.05
C TYR A 935 9.88 3.58 2.54
N TYR A 936 10.85 3.15 1.72
CA TYR A 936 10.66 3.06 0.27
C TYR A 936 9.76 1.90 -0.15
N ARG A 937 9.69 0.81 0.63
CA ARG A 937 8.81 -0.33 0.33
C ARG A 937 7.34 0.02 0.55
N PHE A 938 6.98 0.65 1.68
CA PHE A 938 5.57 0.91 1.97
C PHE A 938 5.04 2.24 1.44
N GLY A 939 5.90 3.22 1.12
CA GLY A 939 5.49 4.53 0.58
C GLY A 939 4.54 4.41 -0.63
N PRO A 940 4.89 3.65 -1.68
CA PRO A 940 4.04 3.45 -2.85
C PRO A 940 2.67 2.83 -2.53
N HIS A 941 2.56 2.04 -1.46
CA HIS A 941 1.29 1.45 -1.05
C HIS A 941 0.31 2.49 -0.50
N PHE A 942 0.79 3.52 0.21
CA PHE A 942 -0.04 4.65 0.63
C PHE A 942 -0.59 5.43 -0.57
N ASP A 943 0.26 5.73 -1.55
CA ASP A 943 -0.15 6.43 -2.76
C ASP A 943 -1.17 5.61 -3.56
N ALA A 944 -0.97 4.29 -3.65
CA ALA A 944 -1.88 3.39 -4.34
C ALA A 944 -3.26 3.31 -3.66
N ILE A 945 -3.33 3.32 -2.33
CA ILE A 945 -4.59 3.37 -1.57
C ILE A 945 -5.27 4.73 -1.77
N ALA A 946 -4.52 5.83 -1.70
CA ALA A 946 -5.07 7.17 -1.85
C ALA A 946 -5.63 7.46 -3.26
N LEU A 947 -5.03 6.88 -4.31
CA LEU A 947 -5.53 6.96 -5.69
C LEU A 947 -6.77 6.08 -5.92
N GLY A 948 -6.88 4.97 -5.17
CA GLY A 948 -7.90 3.94 -5.36
C GLY A 948 -7.65 3.06 -6.59
N ILE A 949 -8.32 1.90 -6.63
CA ILE A 949 -8.14 0.86 -7.67
C ILE A 949 -8.41 1.40 -9.08
N THR A 950 -9.33 2.35 -9.24
CA THR A 950 -9.74 2.86 -10.57
C THR A 950 -8.70 3.74 -11.26
N GLN A 951 -7.78 4.33 -10.49
CA GLN A 951 -6.79 5.30 -10.98
C GLN A 951 -5.35 4.77 -10.92
N ASN A 952 -5.14 3.54 -10.46
CA ASN A 952 -3.84 2.88 -10.41
C ASN A 952 -3.79 1.66 -11.35
N ASN A 953 -2.65 0.98 -11.41
CA ASN A 953 -2.45 -0.16 -12.31
C ASN A 953 -3.21 -1.43 -11.87
N GLU A 954 -3.81 -1.47 -10.68
CA GLU A 954 -4.57 -2.63 -10.18
C GLU A 954 -5.78 -2.90 -11.07
N ARG A 955 -6.42 -1.86 -11.62
CA ARG A 955 -7.49 -2.02 -12.60
C ARG A 955 -7.05 -2.88 -13.79
N ASN A 956 -5.83 -2.66 -14.29
CA ASN A 956 -5.30 -3.42 -15.41
C ASN A 956 -5.00 -4.86 -15.01
N HIS A 957 -4.44 -5.08 -13.82
CA HIS A 957 -4.18 -6.43 -13.30
C HIS A 957 -5.47 -7.24 -13.10
N LEU A 958 -6.52 -6.62 -12.55
CA LEU A 958 -7.83 -7.24 -12.40
C LEU A 958 -8.43 -7.63 -13.75
N PHE A 959 -8.46 -6.67 -14.69
CA PHE A 959 -9.02 -6.91 -16.03
C PHE A 959 -8.24 -8.00 -16.79
N GLN A 960 -6.90 -7.98 -16.74
CA GLN A 960 -6.08 -9.01 -17.38
C GLN A 960 -6.25 -10.37 -16.71
N GLY A 961 -6.38 -10.41 -15.37
CA GLY A 961 -6.66 -11.62 -14.63
C GLY A 961 -7.99 -12.25 -15.05
N GLU A 962 -9.06 -11.44 -15.14
CA GLU A 962 -10.37 -11.86 -15.64
C GLU A 962 -10.27 -12.45 -17.06
N GLN A 963 -9.57 -11.77 -17.97
CA GLN A 963 -9.37 -12.29 -19.33
C GLN A 963 -8.60 -13.61 -19.38
N ILE A 964 -7.56 -13.78 -18.56
CA ILE A 964 -6.79 -15.03 -18.47
C ILE A 964 -7.68 -16.16 -17.96
N ILE A 965 -8.55 -15.89 -16.98
CA ILE A 965 -9.51 -16.88 -16.45
C ILE A 965 -10.54 -17.24 -17.51
N ASP A 966 -11.15 -16.25 -18.17
CA ASP A 966 -12.14 -16.45 -19.24
C ASP A 966 -11.56 -17.27 -20.40
N CYS A 967 -10.30 -17.02 -20.74
CA CYS A 967 -9.59 -17.75 -21.80
C CYS A 967 -8.94 -19.05 -21.30
N GLN A 968 -9.05 -19.38 -20.01
CA GLN A 968 -8.46 -20.56 -19.35
C GLN A 968 -6.94 -20.71 -19.58
N GLY A 969 -6.21 -19.60 -19.70
CA GLY A 969 -4.76 -19.63 -19.88
C GLY A 969 -4.14 -18.40 -20.52
N TYR A 970 -2.85 -18.50 -20.84
CA TYR A 970 -2.14 -17.48 -21.61
C TYR A 970 -2.64 -17.50 -23.06
N PHE A 971 -3.50 -16.52 -23.39
CA PHE A 971 -4.24 -16.48 -24.65
C PHE A 971 -3.59 -15.60 -25.72
N LEU A 972 -2.54 -14.85 -25.36
CA LEU A 972 -1.83 -14.02 -26.33
C LEU A 972 -1.10 -14.92 -27.32
N GLU A 973 -1.27 -14.59 -28.59
CA GLU A 973 -0.65 -15.35 -29.66
C GLU A 973 0.86 -15.21 -29.63
N HIS A 974 1.55 -16.30 -29.96
CA HIS A 974 3.00 -16.26 -30.11
C HIS A 974 3.37 -15.19 -31.17
N PRO A 975 4.42 -14.38 -30.97
CA PRO A 975 4.80 -13.31 -31.91
C PRO A 975 5.09 -13.73 -33.36
N LEU A 976 5.17 -15.04 -33.64
CA LEU A 976 5.36 -15.61 -34.98
C LEU A 976 4.05 -16.03 -35.66
N LYS A 977 2.91 -15.92 -34.98
CA LYS A 977 1.62 -16.25 -35.56
C LYS A 977 1.20 -15.13 -36.51
N HIS A 978 0.80 -15.52 -37.72
CA HIS A 978 0.29 -14.64 -38.74
C HIS A 978 -1.07 -15.15 -39.21
N ASN A 979 -1.98 -14.22 -39.54
CA ASN A 979 -3.23 -14.55 -40.20
C ASN A 979 -2.94 -14.64 -41.70
N TYR A 980 -2.87 -15.85 -42.24
CA TYR A 980 -2.82 -16.10 -43.68
C TYR A 980 -4.20 -16.00 -44.31
#